data_AF-A0A239IW37-F1
#
_entry.id   AF-A0A239IW37-F1
#
_cell.length_a   1.000
_cell.length_b   1.000
_cell.length_c   1.000
_cell.angle_alpha   90.00
_cell.angle_beta   90.00
_cell.angle_gamma   90.00
#
_symmetry.space_group_name_H-M   'P 1'
#
loop_
_entity.id
_entity.type
_entity.pdbx_description
1 polymer ?
#
loop_
_entity_poly.entity_id
_entity_poly.type
_entity_poly.pdbx_seq_one_letter_code
_entity_poly.pdbx_strand_id
1 'polypeptide(L)'
;MDYHVRFRNRYGPGALVPVRDLVADSGLGYPHGYLGTPDERPTWRIVTERDVHLMRLIQEALLDGDEQIVLTDADIRKLTVGDPSTAVPPARVELGVTVHAASTEALDRGDFELRIIGAPRTPTSMAGRFAYLLPPAHREELTRSYTTATDGKDDVIAVQVSFPPRRVHNQNVVRVGRLVPTVVALSEHPHGDTIDVDDLAVTADADQLYLIRRSTGQRVAPYLPHALDLRAQTPPLARFIAEVAEARSAVFGPFDLGAAARKLPYTPRIRYGRTVLSPARWLLHATDLEPSAADNFPDEGAWETALQRWRQRWRVPAQVIACQNDLRLPLDLESPADRRMLRMRLERAGQLEVREDGPADGNRWIRRAAEFVIPMALEAPSPRALPHTDPPGEVLRPGDSALVHARLAGNPARFDELLVSQLPALVEDLSDVGIVRWWVRRHRDLSRPEAKQHLALLIRLKDACAYGEVAARLAASATDLQTHGLPADLTLTSYYEHPGRYGYGAALDAAEQVFFADTTAAITQLRMAQQTGLPAQALAATSMAQLAASFGPDPITGLKRLLQCLDRQTAPVDRKLSETTRQLADPSDDYFYLRALDVGNDVAAAWQARDTALHSYHDHLLPQRDPAGVLRTLLHEHHIRAVGIDPETERTTGHLTRVAAMRALAAAGAR
;
A
#
# COMPACT_ATOMS: atom_id res chain seq x y z
N MET A 1 -2.86 1.23 -1.76
CA MET A 1 -3.13 1.34 -0.31
C MET A 1 -4.61 1.08 -0.04
N ASP A 2 -5.52 1.96 -0.47
CA ASP A 2 -6.98 1.84 -0.21
C ASP A 2 -7.58 0.46 -0.54
N TYR A 3 -7.39 -0.06 -1.76
CA TYR A 3 -8.00 -1.34 -2.15
C TYR A 3 -7.56 -2.55 -1.31
N HIS A 4 -6.28 -2.61 -0.91
CA HIS A 4 -5.74 -3.67 -0.04
C HIS A 4 -6.28 -3.56 1.39
N VAL A 5 -6.40 -2.34 1.93
CA VAL A 5 -7.04 -2.09 3.23
C VAL A 5 -8.52 -2.52 3.19
N ARG A 6 -9.26 -2.15 2.14
CA ARG A 6 -10.65 -2.57 1.94
C ARG A 6 -10.78 -4.09 1.83
N PHE A 7 -9.88 -4.76 1.13
CA PHE A 7 -9.82 -6.22 1.05
C PHE A 7 -9.60 -6.84 2.44
N ARG A 8 -8.60 -6.38 3.19
CA ARG A 8 -8.30 -6.90 4.53
C ARG A 8 -9.42 -6.63 5.54
N ASN A 9 -10.13 -5.51 5.42
CA ASN A 9 -11.26 -5.18 6.27
C ASN A 9 -12.48 -6.05 5.97
N ARG A 10 -12.77 -6.29 4.68
CA ARG A 10 -13.92 -7.09 4.24
C ARG A 10 -13.69 -8.59 4.38
N TYR A 11 -12.59 -9.12 3.84
CA TYR A 11 -12.37 -10.57 3.73
C TYR A 11 -11.34 -11.11 4.72
N GLY A 12 -10.41 -10.25 5.17
CA GLY A 12 -9.29 -10.67 5.99
C GLY A 12 -8.09 -11.21 5.18
N PRO A 13 -6.89 -11.25 5.79
CA PRO A 13 -5.74 -11.93 5.21
C PRO A 13 -6.01 -13.43 5.08
N GLY A 14 -5.42 -14.06 4.07
CA GLY A 14 -5.62 -15.47 3.75
C GLY A 14 -6.98 -15.79 3.11
N ALA A 15 -7.92 -14.85 2.97
CA ALA A 15 -9.14 -15.12 2.22
C ALA A 15 -8.83 -15.30 0.72
N LEU A 16 -9.38 -16.35 0.10
CA LEU A 16 -9.22 -16.67 -1.32
C LEU A 16 -10.50 -16.28 -2.07
N VAL A 17 -10.56 -15.04 -2.56
CA VAL A 17 -11.77 -14.47 -3.17
C VAL A 17 -11.69 -14.58 -4.69
N PRO A 18 -12.64 -15.25 -5.37
CA PRO A 18 -12.67 -15.31 -6.84
C PRO A 18 -12.64 -13.91 -7.48
N VAL A 19 -11.90 -13.74 -8.57
CA VAL A 19 -11.70 -12.43 -9.20
C VAL A 19 -13.03 -11.79 -9.59
N ARG A 20 -13.98 -12.55 -10.14
CA ARG A 20 -15.30 -12.03 -10.53
C ARG A 20 -16.10 -11.52 -9.33
N ASP A 21 -16.11 -12.25 -8.23
CA ASP A 21 -16.82 -11.85 -7.00
C ASP A 21 -16.17 -10.62 -6.37
N LEU A 22 -14.84 -10.54 -6.43
CA LEU A 22 -14.10 -9.42 -5.87
C LEU A 22 -14.40 -8.10 -6.60
N VAL A 23 -14.43 -8.11 -7.94
CA VAL A 23 -14.65 -6.91 -8.76
C VAL A 23 -16.13 -6.59 -9.00
N ALA A 24 -17.04 -7.47 -8.58
CA ALA A 24 -18.47 -7.21 -8.62
C ALA A 24 -18.88 -6.16 -7.57
N ASP A 25 -20.08 -5.58 -7.76
CA ASP A 25 -20.67 -4.62 -6.82
C ASP A 25 -21.01 -5.26 -5.45
N SER A 26 -21.28 -6.57 -5.44
CA SER A 26 -21.41 -7.36 -4.22
C SER A 26 -20.09 -7.58 -3.48
N GLY A 27 -18.96 -7.31 -4.15
CA GLY A 27 -17.61 -7.41 -3.62
C GLY A 27 -17.03 -6.07 -3.19
N LEU A 28 -15.88 -5.70 -3.77
CA LEU A 28 -15.25 -4.39 -3.59
C LEU A 28 -15.40 -3.47 -4.80
N GLY A 29 -15.92 -3.97 -5.91
CA GLY A 29 -15.84 -3.29 -7.20
C GLY A 29 -14.39 -3.16 -7.68
N TYR A 30 -14.19 -2.37 -8.74
CA TYR A 30 -12.85 -2.02 -9.20
C TYR A 30 -12.18 -0.96 -8.30
N PRO A 31 -10.83 -0.93 -8.23
CA PRO A 31 -10.09 0.12 -7.53
C PRO A 31 -10.33 1.53 -8.11
N HIS A 32 -10.21 2.57 -7.28
CA HIS A 32 -10.31 3.98 -7.71
C HIS A 32 -9.43 4.35 -8.91
N GLY A 33 -10.04 5.04 -9.88
CA GLY A 33 -9.40 5.43 -11.15
C GLY A 33 -9.35 4.31 -12.19
N TYR A 34 -10.22 3.31 -12.05
CA TYR A 34 -10.58 2.39 -13.12
C TYR A 34 -11.74 2.99 -13.94
N LEU A 35 -11.89 2.54 -15.18
CA LEU A 35 -13.01 3.00 -16.01
C LEU A 35 -14.32 2.49 -15.41
N GLY A 36 -15.30 3.39 -15.26
CA GLY A 36 -16.62 3.06 -14.71
C GLY A 36 -16.73 3.15 -13.18
N THR A 37 -15.65 3.49 -12.46
CA THR A 37 -15.75 3.75 -11.02
C THR A 37 -16.26 5.18 -10.75
N PRO A 38 -17.20 5.39 -9.82
CA PRO A 38 -17.81 6.70 -9.56
C PRO A 38 -16.84 7.72 -8.95
N ASP A 39 -15.86 7.23 -8.19
CA ASP A 39 -14.93 8.08 -7.47
C ASP A 39 -13.67 8.34 -8.32
N GLU A 40 -13.50 9.60 -8.74
CA GLU A 40 -12.20 10.07 -9.22
C GLU A 40 -11.17 9.97 -8.09
N ARG A 41 -9.91 9.67 -8.44
CA ARG A 41 -8.84 9.68 -7.43
C ARG A 41 -8.82 11.04 -6.74
N PRO A 42 -8.73 11.11 -5.40
CA PRO A 42 -8.68 12.38 -4.71
C PRO A 42 -7.59 13.28 -5.33
N THR A 43 -8.02 14.45 -5.78
CA THR A 43 -7.22 15.43 -6.53
C THR A 43 -6.18 16.12 -5.65
N TRP A 44 -6.41 16.12 -4.33
CA TRP A 44 -5.50 16.70 -3.35
C TRP A 44 -4.37 15.72 -3.05
N ARG A 45 -3.18 16.01 -3.57
CA ARG A 45 -1.95 15.36 -3.13
C ARG A 45 -1.35 16.17 -1.99
N ILE A 46 -1.13 15.54 -0.85
CA ILE A 46 -0.40 16.12 0.27
C ILE A 46 1.02 16.43 -0.21
N VAL A 47 1.50 17.65 0.04
CA VAL A 47 2.89 18.02 -0.19
C VAL A 47 3.75 17.26 0.83
N THR A 48 4.64 16.41 0.33
CA THR A 48 5.53 15.58 1.15
C THR A 48 6.85 16.30 1.46
N GLU A 49 7.62 15.82 2.45
CA GLU A 49 8.98 16.32 2.70
C GLU A 49 9.89 16.20 1.47
N ARG A 50 9.68 15.14 0.67
CA ARG A 50 10.33 14.96 -0.64
C ARG A 50 9.98 16.11 -1.59
N ASP A 51 8.71 16.49 -1.67
CA ASP A 51 8.26 17.61 -2.52
C ASP A 51 8.89 18.93 -2.04
N VAL A 52 8.96 19.15 -0.72
CA VAL A 52 9.60 20.34 -0.12
C VAL A 52 11.09 20.39 -0.48
N HIS A 53 11.82 19.28 -0.31
CA HIS A 53 13.25 19.23 -0.64
C HIS A 53 13.50 19.44 -2.15
N LEU A 54 12.70 18.83 -3.02
CA LEU A 54 12.82 19.04 -4.46
C LEU A 54 12.51 20.49 -4.86
N MET A 55 11.49 21.10 -4.26
CA MET A 55 11.18 22.52 -4.49
C MET A 55 12.33 23.44 -4.05
N ARG A 56 12.98 23.13 -2.93
CA ARG A 56 14.18 23.85 -2.49
C ARG A 56 15.32 23.77 -3.51
N LEU A 57 15.62 22.56 -4.01
CA LEU A 57 16.65 22.38 -5.05
C LEU A 57 16.33 23.16 -6.33
N ILE A 58 15.07 23.18 -6.74
CA ILE A 58 14.62 23.96 -7.90
C ILE A 58 14.81 25.46 -7.63
N GLN A 59 14.40 25.94 -6.45
CA GLN A 59 14.52 27.36 -6.10
C GLN A 59 15.97 27.83 -6.04
N GLU A 60 16.86 27.02 -5.43
CA GLU A 60 18.31 27.30 -5.37
C GLU A 60 18.89 27.42 -6.79
N ALA A 61 18.65 26.43 -7.65
CA ALA A 61 19.12 26.47 -9.04
C ALA A 61 18.62 27.72 -9.79
N LEU A 62 17.38 28.15 -9.56
CA LEU A 62 16.84 29.35 -10.19
C LEU A 62 17.49 30.64 -9.69
N LEU A 63 17.81 30.73 -8.40
CA LEU A 63 18.46 31.90 -7.80
C LEU A 63 19.93 32.01 -8.24
N ASP A 64 20.62 30.88 -8.33
CA ASP A 64 22.01 30.81 -8.76
C ASP A 64 22.15 30.92 -10.28
N GLY A 65 21.03 30.80 -11.01
CA GLY A 65 20.99 30.86 -12.47
C GLY A 65 21.47 29.59 -13.15
N ASP A 66 21.51 28.47 -12.42
CA ASP A 66 21.88 27.15 -12.90
C ASP A 66 20.78 26.52 -13.76
N GLU A 67 21.16 26.00 -14.92
CA GLU A 67 20.23 25.33 -15.84
C GLU A 67 19.99 23.85 -15.50
N GLN A 68 20.78 23.31 -14.55
CA GLN A 68 20.71 21.91 -14.14
C GLN A 68 20.87 21.71 -12.63
N ILE A 69 20.17 20.73 -12.10
CA ILE A 69 20.29 20.19 -10.75
C ILE A 69 21.05 18.87 -10.84
N VAL A 70 22.23 18.80 -10.22
CA VAL A 70 23.02 17.57 -10.11
C VAL A 70 22.77 16.97 -8.74
N LEU A 71 21.98 15.90 -8.69
CA LEU A 71 21.66 15.22 -7.44
C LEU A 71 22.90 14.54 -6.86
N THR A 72 23.12 14.73 -5.57
CA THR A 72 24.11 13.97 -4.80
C THR A 72 23.46 12.77 -4.11
N ASP A 73 24.25 11.85 -3.56
CA ASP A 73 23.71 10.75 -2.75
C ASP A 73 22.95 11.24 -1.52
N ALA A 74 23.33 12.41 -0.98
CA ALA A 74 22.60 13.04 0.11
C ALA A 74 21.22 13.53 -0.33
N ASP A 75 21.10 14.04 -1.56
CA ASP A 75 19.81 14.41 -2.14
C ASP A 75 18.95 13.19 -2.43
N ILE A 76 19.54 12.11 -2.96
CA ILE A 76 18.82 10.85 -3.18
C ILE A 76 18.24 10.34 -1.85
N ARG A 77 19.02 10.36 -0.76
CA ARG A 77 18.52 9.98 0.58
C ARG A 77 17.36 10.87 1.04
N LYS A 78 17.44 12.19 0.85
CA LYS A 78 16.34 13.13 1.20
C LYS A 78 15.11 13.02 0.30
N LEU A 79 15.29 12.60 -0.95
CA LEU A 79 14.20 12.34 -1.91
C LEU A 79 13.56 10.95 -1.72
N THR A 80 14.19 10.07 -0.95
CA THR A 80 13.69 8.74 -0.63
C THR A 80 12.62 8.86 0.45
N VAL A 81 11.45 8.28 0.20
CA VAL A 81 10.32 8.26 1.15
C VAL A 81 10.10 6.84 1.63
N GLY A 82 9.97 6.67 2.95
CA GLY A 82 9.84 5.37 3.58
C GLY A 82 11.17 4.63 3.71
N ASP A 83 11.12 3.37 4.16
CA ASP A 83 12.29 2.51 4.31
C ASP A 83 12.47 1.62 3.07
N PRO A 84 13.54 1.83 2.26
CA PRO A 84 13.81 1.01 1.08
C PRO A 84 13.97 -0.48 1.37
N SER A 85 14.38 -0.86 2.58
CA SER A 85 14.54 -2.27 2.96
C SER A 85 13.22 -3.04 3.07
N THR A 86 12.12 -2.31 3.24
CA THR A 86 10.75 -2.86 3.29
C THR A 86 10.04 -2.80 1.95
N ALA A 87 10.62 -2.10 0.97
CA ALA A 87 10.04 -1.98 -0.35
C ALA A 87 10.18 -3.30 -1.11
N VAL A 88 9.09 -3.75 -1.73
CA VAL A 88 9.11 -4.96 -2.55
C VAL A 88 9.31 -4.56 -4.00
N PRO A 89 10.50 -4.76 -4.60
CA PRO A 89 10.74 -4.40 -5.99
C PRO A 89 9.94 -5.30 -6.94
N PRO A 90 9.54 -4.78 -8.11
CA PRO A 90 8.98 -5.59 -9.19
C PRO A 90 10.04 -6.56 -9.73
N ALA A 91 9.64 -7.79 -10.06
CA ALA A 91 10.56 -8.81 -10.56
C ALA A 91 11.15 -8.48 -11.94
N ARG A 92 10.42 -7.69 -12.73
CA ARG A 92 10.80 -7.26 -14.08
C ARG A 92 10.38 -5.82 -14.30
N VAL A 93 11.23 -5.03 -14.94
CA VAL A 93 10.94 -3.67 -15.39
C VAL A 93 11.51 -3.44 -16.78
N GLU A 94 11.07 -2.38 -17.45
CA GLU A 94 11.70 -1.91 -18.68
C GLU A 94 12.03 -0.43 -18.55
N LEU A 95 13.16 -0.02 -19.10
CA LEU A 95 13.58 1.38 -19.16
C LEU A 95 13.88 1.76 -20.61
N GLY A 96 13.17 2.76 -21.11
CA GLY A 96 13.45 3.42 -22.37
C GLY A 96 14.49 4.52 -22.18
N VAL A 97 15.55 4.50 -22.97
CA VAL A 97 16.65 5.47 -22.90
C VAL A 97 17.10 5.96 -24.28
N THR A 98 17.68 7.16 -24.33
CA THR A 98 18.55 7.60 -25.43
C THR A 98 19.97 7.75 -24.90
N VAL A 99 20.96 7.41 -25.73
CA VAL A 99 22.38 7.57 -25.40
C VAL A 99 22.97 8.70 -26.25
N HIS A 100 23.56 9.69 -25.59
CA HIS A 100 24.21 10.82 -26.21
C HIS A 100 25.73 10.71 -26.07
N ALA A 101 26.45 10.65 -27.18
CA ALA A 101 27.90 10.59 -27.24
C ALA A 101 28.44 11.17 -28.56
N ALA A 102 29.62 11.80 -28.51
CA ALA A 102 30.24 12.41 -29.69
C ALA A 102 30.77 11.36 -30.70
N SER A 103 31.21 10.20 -30.22
CA SER A 103 31.71 9.10 -31.04
C SER A 103 31.60 7.76 -30.29
N THR A 104 31.85 6.66 -30.99
CA THR A 104 31.96 5.33 -30.39
C THR A 104 33.10 5.24 -29.39
N GLU A 105 34.24 5.89 -29.66
CA GLU A 105 35.40 5.91 -28.75
C GLU A 105 35.10 6.72 -27.48
N ALA A 106 34.29 7.77 -27.57
CA ALA A 106 33.81 8.50 -26.40
C ALA A 106 32.92 7.60 -25.54
N LEU A 107 32.01 6.86 -26.16
CA LEU A 107 31.16 5.89 -25.47
C LEU A 107 31.97 4.81 -24.75
N ASP A 108 32.99 4.24 -25.40
CA ASP A 108 33.88 3.21 -24.83
C ASP A 108 34.67 3.71 -23.61
N ARG A 109 35.06 4.99 -23.60
CA ARG A 109 35.72 5.62 -22.42
C ARG A 109 34.73 6.04 -21.34
N GLY A 110 33.43 5.89 -21.58
CA GLY A 110 32.38 6.33 -20.67
C GLY A 110 32.00 7.81 -20.80
N ASP A 111 32.47 8.52 -21.82
CA ASP A 111 32.12 9.91 -22.11
C ASP A 111 30.77 9.98 -22.85
N PHE A 112 29.71 9.56 -22.15
CA PHE A 112 28.34 9.55 -22.66
C PHE A 112 27.36 10.04 -21.61
N GLU A 113 26.17 10.37 -22.08
CA GLU A 113 25.02 10.70 -21.26
C GLU A 113 23.84 9.79 -21.60
N LEU A 114 23.20 9.28 -20.55
CA LEU A 114 21.98 8.49 -20.66
C LEU A 114 20.79 9.40 -20.34
N ARG A 115 19.78 9.45 -21.20
CA ARG A 115 18.54 10.18 -20.91
C ARG A 115 17.37 9.23 -20.85
N ILE A 116 16.64 9.26 -19.74
CA ILE A 116 15.41 8.48 -19.57
C ILE A 116 14.31 9.10 -20.44
N ILE A 117 13.72 8.31 -21.33
CA ILE A 117 12.61 8.74 -22.21
C ILE A 117 11.27 8.14 -21.79
N GLY A 118 11.28 7.02 -21.07
CA GLY A 118 10.06 6.38 -20.60
C GLY A 118 10.35 5.13 -19.78
N ALA A 119 9.38 4.74 -18.98
CA ALA A 119 9.36 3.46 -18.28
C ALA A 119 7.91 2.97 -18.31
N PRO A 120 7.59 1.91 -19.07
CA PRO A 120 6.25 1.36 -19.10
C PRO A 120 5.89 0.82 -17.71
N ARG A 121 4.59 0.69 -17.44
CA ARG A 121 4.15 0.08 -16.19
C ARG A 121 4.68 -1.35 -16.10
N THR A 122 5.04 -1.79 -14.90
CA THR A 122 5.60 -3.12 -14.61
C THR A 122 4.96 -4.28 -15.39
N PRO A 123 3.62 -4.46 -15.43
CA PRO A 123 3.04 -5.60 -16.13
C PRO A 123 3.09 -5.46 -17.66
N THR A 124 3.34 -4.27 -18.20
CA THR A 124 3.34 -3.98 -19.65
C THR A 124 4.73 -4.11 -20.28
N SER A 125 4.79 -4.11 -21.61
CA SER A 125 6.05 -4.20 -22.35
C SER A 125 6.07 -3.35 -23.62
N MET A 126 7.13 -2.59 -23.84
CA MET A 126 7.41 -1.92 -25.11
C MET A 126 8.06 -2.86 -26.13
N ALA A 127 8.74 -3.92 -25.67
CA ALA A 127 9.47 -4.86 -26.53
C ALA A 127 8.59 -6.01 -27.06
N GLY A 128 7.63 -6.51 -26.25
CA GLY A 128 6.95 -7.78 -26.51
C GLY A 128 6.26 -7.88 -27.88
N ARG A 129 5.59 -6.81 -28.33
CA ARG A 129 4.95 -6.76 -29.66
C ARG A 129 5.93 -6.98 -30.81
N PHE A 130 7.19 -6.61 -30.64
CA PHE A 130 8.24 -6.72 -31.66
C PHE A 130 9.09 -7.99 -31.50
N ALA A 131 8.80 -8.84 -30.52
CA ALA A 131 9.57 -10.05 -30.25
C ALA A 131 9.70 -11.00 -31.46
N TYR A 132 8.71 -11.00 -32.37
CA TYR A 132 8.75 -11.82 -33.59
C TYR A 132 9.77 -11.33 -34.63
N LEU A 133 10.26 -10.10 -34.52
CA LEU A 133 11.31 -9.53 -35.37
C LEU A 133 12.72 -9.80 -34.82
N LEU A 134 12.82 -10.24 -33.56
CA LEU A 134 14.11 -10.50 -32.93
C LEU A 134 14.69 -11.84 -33.41
N PRO A 135 16.02 -11.93 -33.57
CA PRO A 135 16.70 -13.21 -33.74
C PRO A 135 16.32 -14.21 -32.62
N PRO A 136 16.32 -15.53 -32.89
CA PRO A 136 15.86 -16.53 -31.93
C PRO A 136 16.49 -16.41 -30.53
N ALA A 137 17.80 -16.16 -30.44
CA ALA A 137 18.51 -15.99 -29.18
C ALA A 137 18.00 -14.78 -28.36
N HIS A 138 17.88 -13.61 -28.98
CA HIS A 138 17.35 -12.41 -28.31
C HIS A 138 15.86 -12.54 -27.96
N ARG A 139 15.08 -13.26 -28.77
CA ARG A 139 13.69 -13.58 -28.45
C ARG A 139 13.61 -14.48 -27.21
N GLU A 140 14.49 -15.47 -27.10
CA GLU A 140 14.57 -16.34 -25.93
C GLU A 140 14.99 -15.57 -24.66
N GLU A 141 15.95 -14.65 -24.77
CA GLU A 141 16.34 -13.74 -23.68
C GLU A 141 15.16 -12.86 -23.23
N LEU A 142 14.41 -12.28 -24.18
CA LEU A 142 13.21 -11.52 -23.88
C LEU A 142 12.15 -12.39 -23.19
N THR A 143 11.90 -13.60 -23.68
CA THR A 143 10.98 -14.56 -23.06
C THR A 143 11.40 -14.89 -21.62
N ARG A 144 12.69 -15.19 -21.41
CA ARG A 144 13.26 -15.51 -20.09
C ARG A 144 13.05 -14.38 -19.09
N SER A 145 13.10 -13.12 -19.53
CA SER A 145 12.82 -11.98 -18.66
C SER A 145 11.42 -12.02 -18.01
N TYR A 146 10.42 -12.63 -18.67
CA TYR A 146 9.07 -12.80 -18.11
C TYR A 146 8.95 -14.00 -17.16
N THR A 147 9.90 -14.94 -17.17
CA THR A 147 9.88 -16.14 -16.32
C THR A 147 10.84 -16.04 -15.13
N THR A 148 11.66 -14.98 -15.04
CA THR A 148 12.60 -14.80 -13.91
C THR A 148 11.93 -14.88 -12.53
N ALA A 149 10.65 -14.52 -12.41
CA ALA A 149 9.89 -14.62 -11.16
C ALA A 149 9.52 -16.07 -10.77
N THR A 150 9.59 -17.01 -11.72
CA THR A 150 9.22 -18.42 -11.62
C THR A 150 10.41 -19.38 -11.67
N ASP A 151 11.61 -18.90 -12.02
CA ASP A 151 12.79 -19.75 -12.16
C ASP A 151 13.09 -20.49 -10.83
N GLY A 152 13.03 -21.83 -10.88
CA GLY A 152 13.26 -22.71 -9.73
C GLY A 152 12.14 -22.71 -8.67
N LYS A 153 10.94 -22.22 -9.01
CA LYS A 153 9.80 -22.05 -8.09
C LYS A 153 8.52 -22.67 -8.66
N ASP A 154 8.19 -23.89 -8.22
CA ASP A 154 6.98 -24.60 -8.66
C ASP A 154 5.66 -23.96 -8.17
N ASP A 155 5.75 -23.03 -7.21
CA ASP A 155 4.62 -22.33 -6.60
C ASP A 155 4.20 -21.05 -7.36
N VAL A 156 4.91 -20.66 -8.43
CA VAL A 156 4.63 -19.45 -9.21
C VAL A 156 4.53 -19.76 -10.70
N ILE A 157 3.52 -19.21 -11.39
CA ILE A 157 3.32 -19.34 -12.83
C ILE A 157 3.27 -17.98 -13.53
N ALA A 158 4.11 -17.81 -14.55
CA ALA A 158 4.12 -16.63 -15.40
C ALA A 158 3.05 -16.81 -16.49
N VAL A 159 2.17 -15.82 -16.64
CA VAL A 159 1.05 -15.90 -17.59
C VAL A 159 1.02 -14.68 -18.48
N GLN A 160 0.70 -14.88 -19.75
CA GLN A 160 0.38 -13.80 -20.67
C GLN A 160 -1.12 -13.54 -20.59
N VAL A 161 -1.53 -12.30 -20.36
CA VAL A 161 -2.96 -11.93 -20.39
C VAL A 161 -3.29 -11.43 -21.79
N SER A 162 -4.29 -12.05 -22.43
CA SER A 162 -4.70 -11.79 -23.81
C SER A 162 -6.15 -11.31 -23.85
N PHE A 163 -6.42 -10.21 -24.55
CA PHE A 163 -7.76 -9.60 -24.64
C PHE A 163 -7.87 -8.61 -25.81
N PRO A 164 -9.11 -8.36 -26.30
CA PRO A 164 -9.35 -7.30 -27.26
C PRO A 164 -9.25 -5.91 -26.59
N PRO A 165 -8.66 -4.90 -27.26
CA PRO A 165 -8.56 -3.57 -26.69
C PRO A 165 -9.93 -2.88 -26.72
N ARG A 166 -10.14 -1.89 -25.83
CA ARG A 166 -11.43 -1.16 -25.79
C ARG A 166 -11.75 -0.39 -27.07
N ARG A 167 -10.72 -0.01 -27.82
CA ARG A 167 -10.85 0.71 -29.09
C ARG A 167 -10.36 -0.19 -30.22
N VAL A 168 -11.20 -0.46 -31.20
CA VAL A 168 -10.90 -1.40 -32.30
C VAL A 168 -9.60 -1.04 -33.03
N HIS A 169 -9.32 0.25 -33.26
CA HIS A 169 -8.08 0.68 -33.94
C HIS A 169 -6.79 0.30 -33.18
N ASN A 170 -6.89 0.00 -31.88
CA ASN A 170 -5.75 -0.44 -31.07
C ASN A 170 -5.45 -1.94 -31.22
N GLN A 171 -6.21 -2.70 -32.02
CA GLN A 171 -5.93 -4.12 -32.26
C GLN A 171 -4.49 -4.35 -32.73
N ASN A 172 -3.95 -3.43 -33.54
CA ASN A 172 -2.58 -3.52 -34.00
C ASN A 172 -1.57 -3.51 -32.84
N VAL A 173 -1.88 -2.86 -31.71
CA VAL A 173 -1.01 -2.77 -30.53
C VAL A 173 -0.99 -4.07 -29.72
N VAL A 174 -2.12 -4.77 -29.63
CA VAL A 174 -2.25 -5.96 -28.78
C VAL A 174 -1.97 -7.28 -29.50
N ARG A 175 -1.76 -7.26 -30.82
CA ARG A 175 -1.39 -8.45 -31.61
C ARG A 175 0.03 -8.89 -31.28
N VAL A 176 0.15 -9.71 -30.25
CA VAL A 176 1.42 -10.27 -29.77
C VAL A 176 1.32 -11.78 -29.73
N GLY A 177 2.32 -12.46 -30.29
CA GLY A 177 2.42 -13.91 -30.20
C GLY A 177 2.59 -14.39 -28.75
N ARG A 178 2.50 -15.70 -28.53
CA ARG A 178 2.71 -16.30 -27.22
C ARG A 178 4.19 -16.19 -26.82
N LEU A 179 4.50 -15.41 -25.79
CA LEU A 179 5.87 -15.27 -25.25
C LEU A 179 6.14 -16.17 -24.04
N VAL A 180 5.10 -16.55 -23.30
CA VAL A 180 5.17 -17.51 -22.17
C VAL A 180 4.15 -18.64 -22.38
N PRO A 181 4.38 -19.85 -21.83
CA PRO A 181 3.58 -21.04 -22.16
C PRO A 181 2.08 -20.93 -21.85
N THR A 182 1.73 -20.27 -20.74
CA THR A 182 0.36 -20.23 -20.21
C THR A 182 -0.30 -18.87 -20.47
N VAL A 183 -1.57 -18.88 -20.89
CA VAL A 183 -2.32 -17.67 -21.23
C VAL A 183 -3.58 -17.52 -20.38
N VAL A 184 -3.81 -16.34 -19.81
CA VAL A 184 -5.13 -15.95 -19.29
C VAL A 184 -5.86 -15.24 -20.43
N ALA A 185 -6.88 -15.89 -20.99
CA ALA A 185 -7.62 -15.36 -22.11
C ALA A 185 -8.93 -14.68 -21.64
N LEU A 186 -9.16 -13.44 -22.07
CA LEU A 186 -10.39 -12.70 -21.78
C LEU A 186 -11.10 -12.36 -23.09
N SER A 187 -12.27 -12.94 -23.31
CA SER A 187 -13.04 -12.77 -24.55
C SER A 187 -12.29 -13.21 -25.83
N GLU A 188 -11.31 -14.11 -25.68
CA GLU A 188 -10.51 -14.70 -26.76
C GLU A 188 -10.36 -16.20 -26.51
N HIS A 189 -10.00 -16.95 -27.56
CA HIS A 189 -9.86 -18.41 -27.51
C HIS A 189 -8.51 -18.86 -28.12
N PRO A 190 -7.37 -18.63 -27.42
CA PRO A 190 -6.07 -19.03 -27.92
C PRO A 190 -5.89 -20.56 -27.82
N HIS A 191 -5.12 -21.16 -28.74
CA HIS A 191 -4.74 -22.57 -28.67
C HIS A 191 -3.65 -22.81 -27.61
N GLY A 192 -3.69 -23.97 -26.93
CA GLY A 192 -2.68 -24.41 -25.95
C GLY A 192 -3.17 -24.28 -24.50
N ASP A 193 -2.24 -24.25 -23.53
CA ASP A 193 -2.59 -24.11 -22.12
C ASP A 193 -3.19 -22.72 -21.82
N THR A 194 -4.36 -22.71 -21.19
CA THR A 194 -5.14 -21.50 -20.87
C THR A 194 -5.73 -21.58 -19.47
N ILE A 195 -5.68 -20.46 -18.75
CA ILE A 195 -6.34 -20.30 -17.45
C ILE A 195 -7.61 -19.46 -17.67
N ASP A 196 -8.76 -20.01 -17.28
CA ASP A 196 -10.01 -19.27 -17.24
C ASP A 196 -10.01 -18.26 -16.09
N VAL A 197 -10.67 -17.12 -16.27
CA VAL A 197 -10.81 -16.12 -15.20
C VAL A 197 -11.55 -16.67 -13.97
N ASP A 198 -12.41 -17.67 -14.13
CA ASP A 198 -13.13 -18.33 -13.02
C ASP A 198 -12.21 -19.21 -12.15
N ASP A 199 -11.03 -19.58 -12.68
CA ASP A 199 -9.97 -20.25 -11.94
C ASP A 199 -9.02 -19.25 -11.25
N LEU A 200 -9.25 -17.93 -11.36
CA LEU A 200 -8.45 -16.91 -10.69
C LEU A 200 -9.12 -16.41 -9.41
N ALA A 201 -8.33 -16.29 -8.35
CA ALA A 201 -8.72 -15.67 -7.09
C ALA A 201 -7.64 -14.70 -6.59
N VAL A 202 -8.02 -13.81 -5.68
CA VAL A 202 -7.12 -12.88 -5.01
C VAL A 202 -7.07 -13.23 -3.54
N THR A 203 -5.85 -13.21 -2.98
CA THR A 203 -5.62 -13.26 -1.53
C THR A 203 -4.73 -12.10 -1.08
N ALA A 204 -4.59 -11.93 0.23
CA ALA A 204 -3.83 -10.85 0.84
C ALA A 204 -3.10 -11.34 2.09
N ASP A 205 -1.95 -10.73 2.37
CA ASP A 205 -1.33 -10.75 3.69
C ASP A 205 -1.30 -9.34 4.28
N ALA A 206 -0.44 -9.10 5.27
CA ALA A 206 -0.28 -7.79 5.90
C ALA A 206 0.21 -6.70 4.93
N ASP A 207 0.91 -7.08 3.85
CA ASP A 207 1.73 -6.18 3.05
C ASP A 207 1.30 -6.09 1.57
N GLN A 208 0.83 -7.19 0.97
CA GLN A 208 0.56 -7.32 -0.47
C GLN A 208 -0.78 -8.00 -0.79
N LEU A 209 -1.18 -7.91 -2.07
CA LEU A 209 -2.19 -8.78 -2.68
C LEU A 209 -1.51 -9.76 -3.63
N TYR A 210 -2.11 -10.92 -3.79
CA TYR A 210 -1.63 -11.98 -4.66
C TYR A 210 -2.75 -12.47 -5.57
N LEU A 211 -2.42 -12.74 -6.83
CA LEU A 211 -3.31 -13.45 -7.75
C LEU A 211 -2.97 -14.95 -7.69
N ILE A 212 -3.96 -15.81 -7.55
CA ILE A 212 -3.83 -17.25 -7.34
C ILE A 212 -4.63 -18.00 -8.38
N ARG A 213 -4.07 -19.08 -8.93
CA ARG A 213 -4.81 -20.09 -9.70
C ARG A 213 -5.43 -21.10 -8.74
N ARG A 214 -6.75 -21.05 -8.57
CA ARG A 214 -7.49 -21.79 -7.54
C ARG A 214 -7.30 -23.29 -7.63
N SER A 215 -7.30 -23.85 -8.84
CA SER A 215 -7.16 -25.28 -9.10
C SER A 215 -5.82 -25.88 -8.65
N THR A 216 -4.77 -25.06 -8.55
CA THR A 216 -3.39 -25.52 -8.26
C THR A 216 -2.78 -24.88 -7.02
N GLY A 217 -3.36 -23.78 -6.52
CA GLY A 217 -2.77 -22.97 -5.45
C GLY A 217 -1.57 -22.12 -5.90
N GLN A 218 -1.18 -22.15 -7.17
CA GLN A 218 -0.02 -21.40 -7.67
C GLN A 218 -0.28 -19.89 -7.69
N ARG A 219 0.74 -19.11 -7.31
CA ARG A 219 0.75 -17.67 -7.50
C ARG A 219 0.90 -17.33 -8.97
N VAL A 220 0.05 -16.45 -9.48
CA VAL A 220 0.04 -16.01 -10.88
C VAL A 220 0.79 -14.70 -11.02
N ALA A 221 1.77 -14.66 -11.93
CA ALA A 221 2.52 -13.47 -12.34
C ALA A 221 2.08 -13.05 -13.76
N PRO A 222 1.14 -12.10 -13.89
CA PRO A 222 0.55 -11.71 -15.16
C PRO A 222 1.37 -10.66 -15.90
N TYR A 223 1.53 -10.86 -17.21
CA TYR A 223 2.21 -9.94 -18.11
C TYR A 223 1.35 -9.59 -19.33
N LEU A 224 1.50 -8.35 -19.76
CA LEU A 224 0.92 -7.73 -20.94
C LEU A 224 2.06 -7.41 -21.91
N PRO A 225 2.36 -8.28 -22.89
CA PRO A 225 3.54 -8.12 -23.72
C PRO A 225 3.39 -7.02 -24.79
N HIS A 226 2.70 -5.93 -24.47
CA HIS A 226 2.46 -4.75 -25.30
C HIS A 226 2.29 -3.48 -24.45
N ALA A 227 2.47 -2.32 -25.07
CA ALA A 227 2.43 -1.01 -24.42
C ALA A 227 1.05 -0.32 -24.52
N LEU A 228 -0.04 -1.09 -24.53
CA LEU A 228 -1.40 -0.53 -24.51
C LEU A 228 -1.63 0.27 -23.22
N ASP A 229 -2.19 1.47 -23.33
CA ASP A 229 -2.51 2.30 -22.16
C ASP A 229 -3.50 1.56 -21.23
N LEU A 230 -3.03 1.28 -20.01
CA LEU A 230 -3.80 0.57 -18.99
C LEU A 230 -5.04 1.32 -18.51
N ARG A 231 -4.98 2.65 -18.43
CA ARG A 231 -6.03 3.47 -17.84
C ARG A 231 -7.18 3.72 -18.79
N ALA A 232 -6.86 4.09 -20.04
CA ALA A 232 -7.84 4.57 -21.00
C ALA A 232 -8.25 3.49 -22.01
N GLN A 233 -7.34 2.60 -22.40
CA GLN A 233 -7.51 1.73 -23.58
C GLN A 233 -7.66 0.25 -23.24
N THR A 234 -7.33 -0.15 -22.02
CA THR A 234 -7.41 -1.53 -21.53
C THR A 234 -8.76 -1.80 -20.84
N PRO A 235 -9.41 -2.96 -21.06
CA PRO A 235 -10.60 -3.35 -20.29
C PRO A 235 -10.33 -3.42 -18.78
N PRO A 236 -11.25 -2.99 -17.90
CA PRO A 236 -11.03 -2.95 -16.45
C PRO A 236 -10.57 -4.29 -15.84
N LEU A 237 -11.17 -5.41 -16.27
CA LEU A 237 -10.81 -6.75 -15.77
C LEU A 237 -9.38 -7.14 -16.14
N ALA A 238 -8.97 -6.88 -17.39
CA ALA A 238 -7.61 -7.15 -17.85
C ALA A 238 -6.57 -6.32 -17.09
N ARG A 239 -6.87 -5.03 -16.87
CA ARG A 239 -6.04 -4.16 -16.04
C ARG A 239 -5.96 -4.66 -14.60
N PHE A 240 -7.09 -5.08 -14.02
CA PHE A 240 -7.16 -5.58 -12.65
C PHE A 240 -6.27 -6.80 -12.46
N ILE A 241 -6.42 -7.81 -13.33
CA ILE A 241 -5.58 -9.01 -13.33
C ILE A 241 -4.10 -8.63 -13.43
N ALA A 242 -3.74 -7.73 -14.34
CA ALA A 242 -2.36 -7.30 -14.54
C ALA A 242 -1.77 -6.49 -13.37
N GLU A 243 -2.56 -5.68 -12.67
CA GLU A 243 -2.07 -4.81 -11.57
C GLU A 243 -2.15 -5.48 -10.18
N VAL A 244 -3.11 -6.38 -9.94
CA VAL A 244 -3.39 -6.91 -8.60
C VAL A 244 -2.27 -7.79 -8.06
N ALA A 245 -1.58 -8.53 -8.92
CA ALA A 245 -0.48 -9.43 -8.55
C ALA A 245 0.79 -8.69 -8.05
N GLU A 246 0.90 -7.40 -8.38
CA GLU A 246 1.99 -6.52 -7.93
C GLU A 246 1.45 -5.39 -7.04
N ALA A 247 0.25 -5.56 -6.48
CA ALA A 247 -0.29 -4.57 -5.57
C ALA A 247 0.64 -4.43 -4.36
N ARG A 248 0.90 -3.17 -3.97
CA ARG A 248 1.83 -2.80 -2.88
C ARG A 248 3.31 -3.09 -3.16
N SER A 249 3.66 -3.55 -4.36
CA SER A 249 5.06 -3.49 -4.84
C SER A 249 5.48 -2.06 -5.16
N ALA A 250 6.80 -1.82 -5.16
CA ALA A 250 7.38 -0.56 -5.61
C ALA A 250 6.99 -0.31 -7.08
N VAL A 251 6.58 0.92 -7.38
CA VAL A 251 6.28 1.33 -8.74
C VAL A 251 7.55 1.84 -9.39
N PHE A 252 8.01 1.15 -10.43
CA PHE A 252 9.08 1.63 -11.30
C PHE A 252 8.50 2.58 -12.34
N GLY A 253 9.14 3.73 -12.55
CA GLY A 253 8.64 4.78 -13.44
C GLY A 253 9.65 5.90 -13.66
N PRO A 254 9.32 6.87 -14.54
CA PRO A 254 10.14 8.06 -14.73
C PRO A 254 10.19 8.90 -13.44
N PHE A 255 11.16 9.80 -13.36
CA PHE A 255 11.35 10.68 -12.20
C PHE A 255 10.10 11.54 -11.95
N ASP A 256 9.45 11.37 -10.79
CA ASP A 256 8.27 12.16 -10.44
C ASP A 256 8.69 13.51 -9.85
N LEU A 257 8.41 14.60 -10.57
CA LEU A 257 8.65 15.95 -10.10
C LEU A 257 7.75 16.35 -8.91
N GLY A 258 6.81 15.49 -8.50
CA GLY A 258 5.93 15.76 -7.38
C GLY A 258 4.71 16.58 -7.78
N ALA A 259 3.81 16.81 -6.82
CA ALA A 259 2.54 17.50 -7.09
C ALA A 259 2.75 18.99 -7.42
N ALA A 260 3.62 19.66 -6.65
CA ALA A 260 3.89 21.08 -6.79
C ALA A 260 4.76 21.39 -8.03
N ALA A 261 5.93 20.75 -8.16
CA ALA A 261 6.88 21.13 -9.20
C ALA A 261 6.40 20.80 -10.63
N ARG A 262 5.45 19.87 -10.79
CA ARG A 262 4.81 19.58 -12.08
C ARG A 262 3.99 20.75 -12.63
N LYS A 263 3.56 21.68 -11.78
CA LYS A 263 2.79 22.87 -12.18
C LYS A 263 3.65 24.11 -12.36
N LEU A 264 4.96 24.04 -12.09
CA LEU A 264 5.86 25.17 -12.31
C LEU A 264 6.01 25.49 -13.81
N PRO A 265 6.07 26.78 -14.18
CA PRO A 265 6.31 27.20 -15.56
C PRO A 265 7.64 26.71 -16.11
N TYR A 266 8.64 26.53 -15.25
CA TYR A 266 9.94 25.99 -15.62
C TYR A 266 10.46 25.06 -14.53
N THR A 267 11.06 23.93 -14.92
CA THR A 267 11.89 23.11 -14.05
C THR A 267 13.24 22.86 -14.72
N PRO A 268 14.36 23.10 -14.02
CA PRO A 268 15.69 22.79 -14.52
C PRO A 268 15.84 21.31 -14.86
N ARG A 269 16.85 21.02 -15.67
CA ARG A 269 17.28 19.66 -15.96
C ARG A 269 17.72 18.96 -14.68
N ILE A 270 17.33 17.71 -14.45
CA ILE A 270 17.71 16.94 -13.25
C ILE A 270 18.56 15.75 -13.67
N ARG A 271 19.78 15.67 -13.12
CA ARG A 271 20.78 14.66 -13.43
C ARG A 271 21.27 13.95 -12.17
N TYR A 272 21.54 12.66 -12.28
CA TYR A 272 22.29 11.87 -11.29
C TYR A 272 23.36 11.04 -12.00
N GLY A 273 24.63 11.20 -11.63
CA GLY A 273 25.73 10.62 -12.40
C GLY A 273 25.65 11.02 -13.88
N ARG A 274 25.82 10.08 -14.80
CA ARG A 274 25.71 10.36 -16.26
C ARG A 274 24.27 10.32 -16.78
N THR A 275 23.28 10.23 -15.90
CA THR A 275 21.89 9.99 -16.28
C THR A 275 21.02 11.24 -16.07
N VAL A 276 20.41 11.72 -17.14
CA VAL A 276 19.32 12.70 -17.09
C VAL A 276 18.04 11.99 -16.70
N LEU A 277 17.59 12.27 -15.47
CA LEU A 277 16.37 11.73 -14.90
C LEU A 277 15.13 12.48 -15.40
N SER A 278 15.26 13.81 -15.55
CA SER A 278 14.24 14.67 -16.15
C SER A 278 14.94 15.76 -16.98
N PRO A 279 14.58 15.93 -18.26
CA PRO A 279 15.05 17.07 -19.04
C PRO A 279 14.51 18.39 -18.46
N ALA A 280 15.16 19.50 -18.79
CA ALA A 280 14.60 20.83 -18.58
C ALA A 280 13.21 20.92 -19.25
N ARG A 281 12.24 21.50 -18.53
CA ARG A 281 10.83 21.54 -18.93
C ARG A 281 10.28 22.93 -18.76
N TRP A 282 9.55 23.41 -19.77
CA TRP A 282 8.77 24.64 -19.75
C TRP A 282 7.28 24.32 -19.97
N LEU A 283 6.39 24.97 -19.23
CA LEU A 283 4.96 24.99 -19.51
C LEU A 283 4.65 26.30 -20.25
N LEU A 284 4.35 26.17 -21.53
CA LEU A 284 4.02 27.30 -22.40
C LEU A 284 2.50 27.42 -22.50
N HIS A 285 1.95 28.56 -22.09
CA HIS A 285 0.55 28.89 -22.24
C HIS A 285 0.34 29.80 -23.45
N ALA A 286 -0.84 29.72 -24.09
CA ALA A 286 -1.19 30.64 -25.17
C ALA A 286 -1.11 32.12 -24.72
N THR A 287 -1.49 32.39 -23.47
CA THR A 287 -1.42 33.72 -22.83
C THR A 287 0.00 34.25 -22.67
N ASP A 288 1.02 33.38 -22.62
CA ASP A 288 2.42 33.82 -22.56
C ASP A 288 2.87 34.47 -23.87
N LEU A 289 2.16 34.19 -24.97
CA LEU A 289 2.45 34.70 -26.32
C LEU A 289 1.40 35.71 -26.81
N GLU A 290 0.54 36.21 -25.93
CA GLU A 290 -0.37 37.29 -26.26
C GLU A 290 0.38 38.63 -26.39
N PRO A 291 -0.05 39.53 -27.30
CA PRO A 291 0.53 40.87 -27.42
C PRO A 291 0.38 41.64 -26.10
N SER A 292 1.46 42.27 -25.63
CA SER A 292 1.39 43.13 -24.45
C SER A 292 0.72 44.46 -24.82
N ALA A 293 -0.02 45.07 -23.89
CA ALA A 293 -0.56 46.43 -24.08
C ALA A 293 0.52 47.51 -24.34
N ALA A 294 1.80 47.20 -24.06
CA ALA A 294 2.95 48.04 -24.39
C ALA A 294 3.46 47.88 -25.84
N ASP A 295 3.00 46.87 -26.56
CA ASP A 295 3.38 46.61 -27.95
C ASP A 295 2.49 47.50 -28.85
N ASN A 296 2.96 48.72 -29.16
CA ASN A 296 2.18 49.82 -29.76
C ASN A 296 1.56 49.58 -31.17
N PHE A 297 1.60 48.38 -31.75
CA PHE A 297 0.90 48.07 -33.01
C PHE A 297 0.49 46.58 -33.10
N PRO A 298 -0.74 46.25 -33.57
CA PRO A 298 -1.11 44.89 -33.89
C PRO A 298 -0.55 44.54 -35.28
N ASP A 299 0.68 44.03 -35.32
CA ASP A 299 1.40 43.73 -36.57
C ASP A 299 1.59 42.22 -36.78
N GLU A 300 1.83 41.80 -38.03
CA GLU A 300 2.02 40.39 -38.44
C GLU A 300 3.17 39.66 -37.71
N GLY A 301 4.04 40.39 -36.99
CA GLY A 301 5.18 39.87 -36.20
C GLY A 301 5.03 39.92 -34.67
N ALA A 302 3.84 40.26 -34.14
CA ALA A 302 3.63 40.38 -32.69
C ALA A 302 3.87 39.06 -31.95
N TRP A 303 3.45 37.94 -32.54
CA TRP A 303 3.63 36.61 -31.97
C TRP A 303 5.10 36.20 -31.92
N GLU A 304 5.87 36.47 -32.99
CA GLU A 304 7.30 36.19 -33.08
C GLU A 304 8.07 36.97 -32.02
N THR A 305 7.71 38.23 -31.80
CA THR A 305 8.29 39.07 -30.75
C THR A 305 7.97 38.51 -29.36
N ALA A 306 6.71 38.11 -29.11
CA ALA A 306 6.30 37.51 -27.85
C ALA A 306 7.03 36.17 -27.58
N LEU A 307 7.15 35.31 -28.61
CA LEU A 307 7.92 34.06 -28.51
C LEU A 307 9.37 34.33 -28.16
N GLN A 308 10.00 35.32 -28.80
CA GLN A 308 11.38 35.66 -28.54
C GLN A 308 11.54 36.14 -27.08
N ARG A 309 10.68 37.05 -26.61
CA ARG A 309 10.67 37.50 -25.21
C ARG A 309 10.51 36.33 -24.23
N TRP A 310 9.58 35.42 -24.51
CA TRP A 310 9.38 34.22 -23.70
C TRP A 310 10.65 33.35 -23.67
N ARG A 311 11.27 33.10 -24.83
CA ARG A 311 12.54 32.34 -24.92
C ARG A 311 13.65 33.00 -24.12
N GLN A 312 13.81 34.32 -24.20
CA GLN A 312 14.81 35.06 -23.44
C GLN A 312 14.55 35.01 -21.94
N ARG A 313 13.29 35.26 -21.51
CA ARG A 313 12.90 35.26 -20.10
C ARG A 313 13.15 33.90 -19.44
N TRP A 314 12.81 32.82 -20.13
CA TRP A 314 12.88 31.46 -19.59
C TRP A 314 14.10 30.67 -20.07
N ARG A 315 15.03 31.32 -20.78
CA ARG A 315 16.27 30.74 -21.33
C ARG A 315 16.02 29.47 -22.15
N VAL A 316 15.03 29.52 -23.02
CA VAL A 316 14.61 28.37 -23.83
C VAL A 316 15.56 28.23 -25.04
N PRO A 317 16.19 27.06 -25.25
CA PRO A 317 17.10 26.84 -26.37
C PRO A 317 16.37 26.92 -27.72
N ALA A 318 17.13 27.00 -28.81
CA ALA A 318 16.58 26.96 -30.18
C ALA A 318 15.94 25.60 -30.50
N GLN A 319 16.62 24.52 -30.15
CA GLN A 319 16.13 23.15 -30.37
C GLN A 319 15.35 22.69 -29.13
N VAL A 320 14.07 22.38 -29.33
CA VAL A 320 13.16 21.95 -28.26
C VAL A 320 12.30 20.78 -28.71
N ILE A 321 11.70 20.09 -27.74
CA ILE A 321 10.68 19.06 -28.00
C ILE A 321 9.35 19.55 -27.46
N ALA A 322 8.40 19.86 -28.34
CA ALA A 322 7.01 20.08 -27.96
C ALA A 322 6.33 18.74 -27.64
N CYS A 323 5.81 18.61 -26.43
CA CYS A 323 5.21 17.40 -25.90
C CYS A 323 3.69 17.58 -25.75
N GLN A 324 2.93 16.63 -26.29
CA GLN A 324 1.47 16.57 -26.12
C GLN A 324 1.05 15.11 -25.91
N ASN A 325 0.72 14.75 -24.67
CA ASN A 325 0.61 13.35 -24.25
C ASN A 325 1.92 12.59 -24.60
N ASP A 326 1.82 11.44 -25.27
CA ASP A 326 2.99 10.65 -25.69
C ASP A 326 3.65 11.16 -26.98
N LEU A 327 3.05 12.16 -27.65
CA LEU A 327 3.61 12.76 -28.85
C LEU A 327 4.76 13.69 -28.49
N ARG A 328 5.92 13.45 -29.11
CA ARG A 328 7.14 14.26 -29.01
C ARG A 328 7.45 14.83 -30.38
N LEU A 329 7.43 16.15 -30.51
CA LEU A 329 7.70 16.85 -31.76
C LEU A 329 8.96 17.72 -31.58
N PRO A 330 10.11 17.28 -32.11
CA PRO A 330 11.30 18.12 -32.20
C PRO A 330 11.00 19.34 -33.07
N LEU A 331 11.42 20.51 -32.62
CA LEU A 331 11.22 21.79 -33.28
C LEU A 331 12.47 22.65 -33.16
N ASP A 332 12.85 23.25 -34.28
CA ASP A 332 13.83 24.33 -34.33
C ASP A 332 13.12 25.68 -34.29
N LEU A 333 13.21 26.38 -33.15
CA LEU A 333 12.57 27.68 -32.97
C LEU A 333 13.23 28.82 -33.79
N GLU A 334 14.30 28.56 -34.53
CA GLU A 334 14.84 29.46 -35.54
C GLU A 334 14.16 29.27 -36.91
N SER A 335 13.64 28.06 -37.18
CA SER A 335 12.86 27.75 -38.38
C SER A 335 11.48 28.43 -38.35
N PRO A 336 11.11 29.23 -39.37
CA PRO A 336 9.77 29.81 -39.47
C PRO A 336 8.65 28.75 -39.54
N ALA A 337 8.91 27.62 -40.20
CA ALA A 337 7.92 26.55 -40.34
C ALA A 337 7.60 25.89 -38.99
N ASP A 338 8.63 25.62 -38.19
CA ASP A 338 8.50 24.97 -36.88
C ASP A 338 7.85 25.90 -35.86
N ARG A 339 8.17 27.19 -35.91
CA ARG A 339 7.46 28.23 -35.15
C ARG A 339 5.96 28.27 -35.48
N ARG A 340 5.60 28.19 -36.76
CA ARG A 340 4.18 28.12 -37.18
C ARG A 340 3.51 26.84 -36.68
N MET A 341 4.21 25.71 -36.69
CA MET A 341 3.72 24.46 -36.14
C MET A 341 3.48 24.56 -34.63
N LEU A 342 4.43 25.12 -33.88
CA LEU A 342 4.28 25.39 -32.45
C LEU A 342 3.04 26.23 -32.17
N ARG A 343 2.87 27.34 -32.91
CA ARG A 343 1.72 28.24 -32.79
C ARG A 343 0.39 27.50 -32.98
N MET A 344 0.23 26.78 -34.09
CA MET A 344 -1.00 26.04 -34.38
C MET A 344 -1.34 25.01 -33.30
N ARG A 345 -0.32 24.33 -32.77
CA ARG A 345 -0.49 23.34 -31.69
C ARG A 345 -0.88 24.00 -30.38
N LEU A 346 -0.26 25.13 -30.05
CA LEU A 346 -0.53 25.88 -28.84
C LEU A 346 -1.93 26.48 -28.85
N GLU A 347 -2.35 27.09 -29.96
CA GLU A 347 -3.71 27.64 -30.14
C GLU A 347 -4.79 26.56 -29.95
N ARG A 348 -4.54 25.35 -30.44
CA ARG A 348 -5.48 24.23 -30.29
C ARG A 348 -5.51 23.66 -28.87
N ALA A 349 -4.38 23.62 -28.18
CA ALA A 349 -4.25 22.97 -26.87
C ALA A 349 -4.43 23.93 -25.69
N GLY A 350 -4.29 25.25 -25.89
CA GLY A 350 -4.24 26.28 -24.85
C GLY A 350 -2.95 26.29 -24.03
N GLN A 351 -2.33 25.12 -23.86
CA GLN A 351 -1.07 24.93 -23.15
C GLN A 351 -0.27 23.77 -23.79
N LEU A 352 1.04 23.91 -23.86
CA LEU A 352 1.98 22.87 -24.28
C LEU A 352 3.09 22.69 -23.25
N GLU A 353 3.53 21.45 -23.08
CA GLU A 353 4.79 21.16 -22.40
C GLU A 353 5.92 21.19 -23.42
N VAL A 354 6.96 21.96 -23.16
CA VAL A 354 8.17 22.05 -23.99
C VAL A 354 9.32 21.50 -23.18
N ARG A 355 10.17 20.66 -23.78
CA ARG A 355 11.36 20.10 -23.13
C ARG A 355 12.61 20.45 -23.92
N GLU A 356 13.77 20.44 -23.25
CA GLU A 356 15.04 20.53 -23.98
C GLU A 356 15.20 19.32 -24.91
N ASP A 357 15.81 19.54 -26.08
CA ASP A 357 16.25 18.44 -26.92
C ASP A 357 17.62 17.90 -26.45
N GLY A 358 18.10 16.83 -27.07
CA GLY A 358 19.45 16.32 -26.85
C GLY A 358 20.52 17.29 -27.33
N PRO A 359 21.77 17.12 -26.88
CA PRO A 359 22.88 17.91 -27.39
C PRO A 359 23.03 17.70 -28.90
N ALA A 360 23.38 18.77 -29.63
CA ALA A 360 23.48 18.75 -31.10
C ALA A 360 24.36 17.61 -31.64
N ASP A 361 25.42 17.27 -30.90
CA ASP A 361 26.38 16.23 -31.26
C ASP A 361 26.09 14.87 -30.61
N GLY A 362 25.00 14.76 -29.83
CA GLY A 362 24.67 13.59 -29.02
C GLY A 362 24.44 12.32 -29.84
N ASN A 363 23.95 12.44 -31.07
CA ASN A 363 23.70 11.28 -31.93
C ASN A 363 24.85 10.98 -32.91
N ARG A 364 25.99 11.69 -32.84
CA ARG A 364 27.09 11.52 -33.83
C ARG A 364 27.69 10.12 -33.82
N TRP A 365 27.73 9.46 -32.66
CA TRP A 365 28.25 8.09 -32.51
C TRP A 365 27.50 7.05 -33.37
N ILE A 366 26.19 7.23 -33.56
CA ILE A 366 25.34 6.30 -34.34
C ILE A 366 24.80 6.93 -35.64
N ARG A 367 24.98 8.24 -35.84
CA ARG A 367 24.60 9.03 -37.01
C ARG A 367 23.11 9.01 -37.35
N ARG A 368 22.26 8.66 -36.39
CA ARG A 368 20.80 8.64 -36.50
C ARG A 368 20.16 8.82 -35.13
N ALA A 369 18.90 9.23 -35.08
CA ALA A 369 18.14 9.15 -33.84
C ALA A 369 17.95 7.68 -33.44
N ALA A 370 18.23 7.33 -32.19
CA ALA A 370 18.08 5.98 -31.66
C ALA A 370 17.55 6.00 -30.23
N GLU A 371 16.56 5.14 -29.98
CA GLU A 371 16.03 4.86 -28.65
C GLU A 371 16.29 3.38 -28.33
N PHE A 372 16.64 3.11 -27.08
CA PHE A 372 16.90 1.76 -26.58
C PHE A 372 15.88 1.41 -25.52
N VAL A 373 15.40 0.17 -25.53
CA VAL A 373 14.58 -0.38 -24.46
C VAL A 373 15.39 -1.44 -23.77
N ILE A 374 15.55 -1.30 -22.46
CA ILE A 374 16.34 -2.19 -21.62
C ILE A 374 15.38 -2.92 -20.67
N PRO A 375 14.99 -4.17 -20.97
CA PRO A 375 14.37 -5.05 -19.99
C PRO A 375 15.37 -5.41 -18.90
N MET A 376 14.94 -5.31 -17.64
CA MET A 376 15.74 -5.67 -16.47
C MET A 376 14.91 -6.59 -15.59
N ALA A 377 15.55 -7.62 -15.04
CA ALA A 377 14.95 -8.52 -14.07
C ALA A 377 15.83 -8.58 -12.82
N LEU A 378 15.22 -8.86 -11.67
CA LEU A 378 15.96 -9.06 -10.43
C LEU A 378 16.77 -10.36 -10.51
N GLU A 379 18.06 -10.29 -10.16
CA GLU A 379 18.93 -11.48 -10.11
C GLU A 379 18.45 -12.50 -9.07
N ALA A 380 17.94 -12.02 -7.92
CA ALA A 380 17.41 -12.84 -6.86
C ALA A 380 16.11 -12.22 -6.30
N PRO A 381 14.94 -12.55 -6.85
CA PRO A 381 13.68 -12.05 -6.32
C PRO A 381 13.39 -12.66 -4.95
N SER A 382 13.14 -11.82 -3.95
CA SER A 382 12.76 -12.26 -2.60
C SER A 382 11.56 -13.22 -2.67
N PRO A 383 11.60 -14.36 -1.94
CA PRO A 383 10.46 -15.26 -1.88
C PRO A 383 9.26 -14.53 -1.26
N ARG A 384 8.16 -14.48 -1.99
CA ARG A 384 6.86 -14.00 -1.50
C ARG A 384 6.03 -15.22 -1.14
N ALA A 385 6.20 -15.72 0.09
CA ALA A 385 5.45 -16.86 0.57
C ALA A 385 3.97 -16.51 0.61
N LEU A 386 3.13 -17.40 0.09
CA LEU A 386 1.68 -17.22 0.18
C LEU A 386 1.22 -17.42 1.63
N PRO A 387 0.26 -16.62 2.12
CA PRO A 387 -0.41 -16.94 3.38
C PRO A 387 -1.18 -18.25 3.23
N HIS A 388 -1.48 -18.90 4.35
CA HIS A 388 -2.49 -19.97 4.35
C HIS A 388 -3.81 -19.40 3.81
N THR A 389 -4.41 -20.09 2.84
CA THR A 389 -5.61 -19.61 2.17
C THR A 389 -6.84 -20.41 2.54
N ASP A 390 -7.94 -19.71 2.82
CA ASP A 390 -9.27 -20.29 3.07
C ASP A 390 -10.32 -19.56 2.22
N PRO A 391 -11.49 -20.18 1.96
CA PRO A 391 -12.64 -19.47 1.38
C PRO A 391 -13.00 -18.21 2.19
N PRO A 392 -13.60 -17.18 1.56
CA PRO A 392 -14.11 -16.03 2.31
C PRO A 392 -15.15 -16.47 3.35
N GLY A 393 -15.13 -15.82 4.52
CA GLY A 393 -16.06 -16.13 5.61
C GLY A 393 -17.47 -15.60 5.39
N GLU A 394 -18.36 -15.94 6.31
CA GLU A 394 -19.75 -15.51 6.28
C GLU A 394 -19.88 -13.98 6.50
N VAL A 395 -20.92 -13.41 5.88
CA VAL A 395 -21.33 -12.01 6.10
C VAL A 395 -22.55 -11.99 7.01
N LEU A 396 -22.32 -11.68 8.27
CA LEU A 396 -23.36 -11.54 9.29
C LEU A 396 -23.99 -10.15 9.18
N ARG A 397 -25.23 -10.09 8.69
CA ARG A 397 -25.94 -8.82 8.43
C ARG A 397 -26.70 -8.34 9.67
N PRO A 398 -26.87 -7.01 9.85
CA PRO A 398 -27.73 -6.48 10.90
C PRO A 398 -29.16 -7.01 10.80
N GLY A 399 -29.77 -7.32 11.95
CA GLY A 399 -31.19 -7.64 12.08
C GLY A 399 -31.52 -9.13 12.18
N ASP A 400 -30.77 -10.00 11.51
CA ASP A 400 -31.05 -11.45 11.42
C ASP A 400 -29.77 -12.26 11.63
N SER A 401 -29.02 -11.92 12.68
CA SER A 401 -27.71 -12.51 12.98
C SER A 401 -27.57 -12.72 14.47
N ALA A 402 -26.90 -13.80 14.86
CA ALA A 402 -26.50 -14.04 16.25
C ALA A 402 -25.31 -13.16 16.68
N LEU A 403 -24.83 -12.23 15.84
CA LEU A 403 -23.78 -11.27 16.18
C LEU A 403 -24.25 -9.85 15.87
N VAL A 404 -24.31 -9.01 16.91
CA VAL A 404 -24.51 -7.57 16.78
C VAL A 404 -23.15 -6.89 16.63
N HIS A 405 -23.00 -6.06 15.60
CA HIS A 405 -21.80 -5.25 15.39
C HIS A 405 -22.19 -3.77 15.35
N ALA A 406 -21.87 -3.09 16.44
CA ALA A 406 -22.18 -1.68 16.68
C ALA A 406 -20.90 -0.84 16.62
N ARG A 407 -20.96 0.32 15.98
CA ARG A 407 -19.88 1.31 15.94
C ARG A 407 -20.31 2.55 16.68
N LEU A 408 -19.48 3.01 17.63
CA LEU A 408 -19.63 4.27 18.33
C LEU A 408 -18.50 5.22 17.89
N ALA A 409 -18.82 6.15 17.01
CA ALA A 409 -17.84 7.11 16.48
C ALA A 409 -17.68 8.33 17.40
N GLY A 410 -16.44 8.80 17.59
CA GLY A 410 -16.16 9.97 18.40
C GLY A 410 -14.69 10.24 18.64
N ASN A 411 -14.40 11.09 19.64
CA ASN A 411 -13.04 11.45 19.99
C ASN A 411 -12.34 10.29 20.71
N PRO A 412 -11.21 9.77 20.19
CA PRO A 412 -10.50 8.66 20.81
C PRO A 412 -10.01 8.93 22.24
N ALA A 413 -9.85 10.19 22.64
CA ALA A 413 -9.51 10.58 24.01
C ALA A 413 -10.57 10.17 25.05
N ARG A 414 -11.81 9.87 24.61
CA ARG A 414 -12.91 9.42 25.46
C ARG A 414 -13.11 7.90 25.44
N PHE A 415 -12.35 7.16 24.64
CA PHE A 415 -12.57 5.71 24.50
C PHE A 415 -12.22 4.94 25.77
N ASP A 416 -11.17 5.31 26.50
CA ASP A 416 -10.82 4.66 27.76
C ASP A 416 -11.95 4.79 28.79
N GLU A 417 -12.59 5.96 28.87
CA GLU A 417 -13.74 6.20 29.74
C GLU A 417 -14.94 5.34 29.36
N LEU A 418 -15.23 5.22 28.06
CA LEU A 418 -16.27 4.33 27.56
C LEU A 418 -15.98 2.85 27.89
N LEU A 419 -14.74 2.41 27.70
CA LEU A 419 -14.32 1.03 27.94
C LEU A 419 -14.36 0.66 29.43
N VAL A 420 -13.96 1.57 30.32
CA VAL A 420 -13.81 1.27 31.76
C VAL A 420 -15.13 1.42 32.53
N SER A 421 -16.00 2.35 32.14
CA SER A 421 -17.24 2.65 32.88
C SER A 421 -18.52 2.32 32.11
N GLN A 422 -18.68 2.85 30.89
CA GLN A 422 -19.96 2.82 30.19
C GLN A 422 -20.30 1.47 29.56
N LEU A 423 -19.34 0.82 28.89
CA LEU A 423 -19.59 -0.47 28.22
C LEU A 423 -19.84 -1.63 29.20
N PRO A 424 -19.11 -1.75 30.33
CA PRO A 424 -19.43 -2.78 31.33
C PRO A 424 -20.86 -2.64 31.86
N ALA A 425 -21.32 -1.43 32.19
CA ALA A 425 -22.69 -1.17 32.63
C ALA A 425 -23.72 -1.53 31.55
N LEU A 426 -23.46 -1.14 30.29
CA LEU A 426 -24.29 -1.52 29.15
C LEU A 426 -24.41 -3.04 28.99
N VAL A 427 -23.32 -3.80 29.14
CA VAL A 427 -23.38 -5.26 29.01
C VAL A 427 -24.13 -5.90 30.18
N GLU A 428 -23.97 -5.36 31.38
CA GLU A 428 -24.72 -5.81 32.55
C GLU A 428 -26.23 -5.59 32.34
N ASP A 429 -26.62 -4.43 31.80
CA ASP A 429 -27.98 -4.11 31.38
C ASP A 429 -28.51 -5.01 30.26
N LEU A 430 -27.66 -5.77 29.57
CA LEU A 430 -28.03 -6.71 28.53
C LEU A 430 -27.94 -8.18 28.98
N SER A 431 -27.69 -8.44 30.26
CA SER A 431 -27.49 -9.81 30.78
C SER A 431 -28.72 -10.71 30.67
N ASP A 432 -29.93 -10.13 30.64
CA ASP A 432 -31.21 -10.84 30.55
C ASP A 432 -31.59 -11.25 29.11
N VAL A 433 -30.97 -10.67 28.08
CA VAL A 433 -31.28 -10.90 26.65
C VAL A 433 -30.42 -12.01 26.01
N GLY A 434 -29.74 -12.83 26.82
CA GLY A 434 -29.07 -14.04 26.35
C GLY A 434 -27.77 -13.77 25.57
N ILE A 435 -26.97 -12.81 26.03
CA ILE A 435 -25.61 -12.60 25.53
C ILE A 435 -24.71 -13.78 25.93
N VAL A 436 -23.96 -14.31 24.97
CA VAL A 436 -22.95 -15.35 25.19
C VAL A 436 -21.60 -14.74 25.54
N ARG A 437 -21.16 -13.75 24.76
CA ARG A 437 -19.88 -13.06 24.91
C ARG A 437 -19.90 -11.74 24.14
N TRP A 438 -18.98 -10.84 24.47
CA TRP A 438 -18.83 -9.56 23.77
C TRP A 438 -17.36 -9.17 23.69
N TRP A 439 -16.99 -8.32 22.74
CA TRP A 439 -15.64 -7.79 22.66
C TRP A 439 -15.61 -6.47 21.94
N VAL A 440 -14.50 -5.76 22.09
CA VAL A 440 -14.31 -4.43 21.49
C VAL A 440 -13.09 -4.39 20.60
N ARG A 441 -13.12 -3.48 19.64
CA ARG A 441 -11.94 -3.05 18.88
C ARG A 441 -11.99 -1.53 18.71
N ARG A 442 -10.86 -0.86 18.89
CA ARG A 442 -10.70 0.51 18.40
C ARG A 442 -10.52 0.44 16.88
N HIS A 443 -10.95 1.47 16.16
CA HIS A 443 -10.73 1.55 14.71
C HIS A 443 -10.33 2.97 14.29
N ARG A 444 -9.29 3.03 13.46
CA ARG A 444 -8.78 4.25 12.81
C ARG A 444 -8.41 3.91 11.37
N ASP A 445 -8.97 4.64 10.42
CA ASP A 445 -8.58 4.51 9.02
C ASP A 445 -7.32 5.35 8.75
N LEU A 446 -6.17 4.69 8.67
CA LEU A 446 -4.89 5.36 8.37
C LEU A 446 -4.80 5.86 6.92
N SER A 447 -5.67 5.38 6.02
CA SER A 447 -5.73 5.83 4.63
C SER A 447 -6.62 7.06 4.43
N ARG A 448 -7.50 7.33 5.40
CA ARG A 448 -8.42 8.49 5.45
C ARG A 448 -8.31 9.17 6.81
N PRO A 449 -7.25 9.96 7.07
CA PRO A 449 -7.02 10.60 8.36
C PRO A 449 -8.16 11.50 8.84
N GLU A 450 -8.98 12.00 7.92
CA GLU A 450 -10.17 12.80 8.17
C GLU A 450 -11.38 11.99 8.68
N ALA A 451 -11.38 10.66 8.51
CA ALA A 451 -12.45 9.80 8.97
C ALA A 451 -12.49 9.75 10.51
N LYS A 452 -13.70 9.82 11.09
CA LYS A 452 -13.86 9.67 12.54
C LYS A 452 -13.39 8.29 12.99
N GLN A 453 -12.64 8.27 14.09
CA GLN A 453 -12.34 7.02 14.79
C GLN A 453 -13.60 6.50 15.48
N HIS A 454 -13.66 5.18 15.69
CA HIS A 454 -14.79 4.57 16.37
C HIS A 454 -14.37 3.38 17.23
N LEU A 455 -15.18 3.07 18.24
CA LEU A 455 -15.19 1.78 18.92
C LEU A 455 -16.16 0.85 18.20
N ALA A 456 -15.68 -0.31 17.79
CA ALA A 456 -16.50 -1.41 17.32
C ALA A 456 -16.80 -2.33 18.51
N LEU A 457 -18.06 -2.38 18.94
CA LEU A 457 -18.60 -3.30 19.94
C LEU A 457 -19.25 -4.48 19.21
N LEU A 458 -18.87 -5.69 19.59
CA LEU A 458 -19.37 -6.93 19.04
C LEU A 458 -20.02 -7.73 20.16
N ILE A 459 -21.27 -8.17 19.96
CA ILE A 459 -22.06 -8.90 20.97
C ILE A 459 -22.61 -10.17 20.32
N ARG A 460 -22.14 -11.32 20.80
CA ARG A 460 -22.61 -12.65 20.36
C ARG A 460 -23.81 -13.04 21.21
N LEU A 461 -24.91 -13.31 20.53
CA LEU A 461 -26.20 -13.69 21.10
C LEU A 461 -26.36 -15.21 21.06
N LYS A 462 -27.14 -15.73 22.00
CA LYS A 462 -27.56 -17.14 21.99
C LYS A 462 -28.54 -17.43 20.85
N ASP A 463 -29.39 -16.46 20.51
CA ASP A 463 -30.41 -16.54 19.47
C ASP A 463 -30.45 -15.21 18.68
N ALA A 464 -30.54 -15.29 17.35
CA ALA A 464 -30.66 -14.13 16.48
C ALA A 464 -31.93 -13.31 16.75
N CYS A 465 -32.98 -13.91 17.31
CA CYS A 465 -34.23 -13.22 17.65
C CYS A 465 -34.03 -12.09 18.68
N ALA A 466 -32.99 -12.16 19.51
CA ALA A 466 -32.65 -11.11 20.47
C ALA A 466 -32.01 -9.86 19.84
N TYR A 467 -31.66 -9.89 18.54
CA TYR A 467 -30.98 -8.78 17.87
C TYR A 467 -31.76 -7.46 17.99
N GLY A 468 -33.08 -7.51 17.74
CA GLY A 468 -33.92 -6.31 17.76
C GLY A 468 -33.95 -5.63 19.13
N GLU A 469 -34.03 -6.42 20.20
CA GLU A 469 -34.04 -5.92 21.57
C GLU A 469 -32.68 -5.33 21.97
N VAL A 470 -31.59 -6.02 21.65
CA VAL A 470 -30.22 -5.53 21.91
C VAL A 470 -29.97 -4.23 21.12
N ALA A 471 -30.40 -4.16 19.87
CA ALA A 471 -30.29 -2.94 19.06
C ALA A 471 -31.06 -1.75 19.68
N ALA A 472 -32.26 -1.99 20.21
CA ALA A 472 -33.04 -0.95 20.89
C ALA A 472 -32.35 -0.45 22.17
N ARG A 473 -31.81 -1.35 22.98
CA ARG A 473 -31.06 -0.99 24.20
C ARG A 473 -29.76 -0.25 23.88
N LEU A 474 -29.03 -0.65 22.84
CA LEU A 474 -27.86 0.10 22.34
C LEU A 474 -28.21 1.53 21.93
N ALA A 475 -29.36 1.73 21.27
CA ALA A 475 -29.84 3.07 20.89
C ALA A 475 -30.22 3.93 22.11
N ALA A 476 -30.84 3.32 23.13
CA ALA A 476 -31.15 4.00 24.39
C ALA A 476 -29.85 4.44 25.10
N SER A 477 -28.85 3.55 25.19
CA SER A 477 -27.56 3.89 25.78
C SER A 477 -26.81 4.94 24.98
N ALA A 478 -26.88 4.93 23.64
CA ALA A 478 -26.31 6.01 22.83
C ALA A 478 -26.99 7.36 23.12
N THR A 479 -28.29 7.36 23.38
CA THR A 479 -29.02 8.58 23.80
C THR A 479 -28.51 9.08 25.15
N ASP A 480 -28.27 8.19 26.11
CA ASP A 480 -27.69 8.55 27.41
C ASP A 480 -26.23 9.04 27.30
N LEU A 481 -25.41 8.43 26.45
CA LEU A 481 -24.07 8.94 26.16
C LEU A 481 -24.13 10.36 25.60
N GLN A 482 -25.12 10.66 24.75
CA GLN A 482 -25.30 11.99 24.19
C GLN A 482 -25.64 13.04 25.26
N THR A 483 -26.50 12.72 26.24
CA THR A 483 -26.84 13.65 27.34
C THR A 483 -25.63 13.96 28.22
N HIS A 484 -24.70 13.02 28.34
CA HIS A 484 -23.43 13.17 29.07
C HIS A 484 -22.28 13.74 28.24
N GLY A 485 -22.51 14.14 26.98
CA GLY A 485 -21.48 14.70 26.10
C GLY A 485 -20.41 13.68 25.65
N LEU A 486 -20.73 12.38 25.70
CA LEU A 486 -19.88 11.28 25.28
C LEU A 486 -20.13 10.90 23.80
N PRO A 487 -19.20 10.15 23.17
CA PRO A 487 -19.43 9.60 21.83
C PRO A 487 -20.72 8.78 21.76
N ALA A 488 -21.66 9.23 20.91
CA ALA A 488 -23.01 8.67 20.80
C ALA A 488 -23.44 8.36 19.35
N ASP A 489 -22.55 8.60 18.37
CA ASP A 489 -22.80 8.35 16.95
C ASP A 489 -22.78 6.84 16.69
N LEU A 490 -23.95 6.20 16.86
CA LEU A 490 -24.17 4.76 16.79
C LEU A 490 -24.51 4.32 15.36
N THR A 491 -23.79 3.33 14.84
CA THR A 491 -24.12 2.65 13.58
C THR A 491 -24.11 1.13 13.76
N LEU A 492 -25.19 0.45 13.36
CA LEU A 492 -25.21 -1.01 13.22
C LEU A 492 -24.75 -1.40 11.81
N THR A 493 -23.84 -2.37 11.71
CA THR A 493 -23.18 -2.70 10.44
C THR A 493 -22.91 -4.19 10.31
N SER A 494 -22.69 -4.68 9.10
CA SER A 494 -22.34 -6.09 8.90
C SER A 494 -21.02 -6.44 9.55
N TYR A 495 -20.92 -7.66 10.06
CA TYR A 495 -19.67 -8.28 10.45
C TYR A 495 -19.24 -9.27 9.37
N TYR A 496 -17.93 -9.34 9.15
CA TYR A 496 -17.33 -10.25 8.18
C TYR A 496 -16.41 -11.20 8.93
N GLU A 497 -16.67 -12.50 8.83
CA GLU A 497 -15.79 -13.51 9.39
C GLU A 497 -14.52 -13.65 8.57
N HIS A 498 -13.38 -13.82 9.25
CA HIS A 498 -12.06 -13.91 8.62
C HIS A 498 -11.43 -15.29 8.87
N PRO A 499 -11.96 -16.39 8.28
CA PRO A 499 -11.45 -17.74 8.53
C PRO A 499 -9.99 -17.90 8.10
N GLY A 500 -9.58 -17.21 7.02
CA GLY A 500 -8.17 -17.12 6.60
C GLY A 500 -7.22 -16.57 7.67
N ARG A 501 -7.74 -15.80 8.63
CA ARG A 501 -6.98 -15.22 9.73
C ARG A 501 -7.10 -16.04 11.02
N TYR A 502 -8.32 -16.41 11.40
CA TYR A 502 -8.61 -16.95 12.73
C TYR A 502 -8.92 -18.45 12.75
N GLY A 503 -8.99 -19.11 11.60
CA GLY A 503 -9.53 -20.46 11.48
C GLY A 503 -11.05 -20.47 11.37
N TYR A 504 -11.62 -21.66 11.21
CA TYR A 504 -13.07 -21.87 11.02
C TYR A 504 -13.64 -22.83 12.07
N GLY A 505 -14.97 -22.86 12.21
CA GLY A 505 -15.67 -23.75 13.13
C GLY A 505 -15.24 -23.52 14.59
N ALA A 506 -14.86 -24.59 15.29
CA ALA A 506 -14.44 -24.52 16.70
C ALA A 506 -13.23 -23.60 16.95
N ALA A 507 -12.33 -23.44 15.97
CA ALA A 507 -11.22 -22.50 16.09
C ALA A 507 -11.71 -21.04 16.09
N LEU A 508 -12.70 -20.70 15.26
CA LEU A 508 -13.28 -19.37 15.24
C LEU A 508 -14.04 -19.07 16.54
N ASP A 509 -14.81 -20.04 17.06
CA ASP A 509 -15.50 -19.90 18.34
C ASP A 509 -14.51 -19.69 19.51
N ALA A 510 -13.43 -20.46 19.55
CA ALA A 510 -12.35 -20.28 20.52
C ALA A 510 -11.62 -18.93 20.36
N ALA A 511 -11.45 -18.44 19.12
CA ALA A 511 -10.89 -17.11 18.87
C ALA A 511 -11.79 -15.99 19.45
N GLU A 512 -13.12 -16.11 19.32
CA GLU A 512 -14.03 -15.15 19.94
C GLU A 512 -13.97 -15.18 21.46
N GLN A 513 -13.77 -16.36 22.06
CA GLN A 513 -13.54 -16.48 23.49
C GLN A 513 -12.24 -15.76 23.92
N VAL A 514 -11.19 -15.83 23.09
CA VAL A 514 -9.97 -15.03 23.29
C VAL A 514 -10.28 -13.53 23.18
N PHE A 515 -11.06 -13.08 22.20
CA PHE A 515 -11.39 -11.66 22.05
C PHE A 515 -12.18 -11.11 23.25
N PHE A 516 -13.09 -11.91 23.80
CA PHE A 516 -13.82 -11.58 25.02
C PHE A 516 -12.88 -11.49 26.22
N ALA A 517 -12.10 -12.54 26.50
CA ALA A 517 -11.18 -12.55 27.63
C ALA A 517 -10.11 -11.44 27.52
N ASP A 518 -9.65 -11.14 26.31
CA ASP A 518 -8.70 -10.05 26.05
C ASP A 518 -9.32 -8.65 26.21
N THR A 519 -10.61 -8.50 25.89
CA THR A 519 -11.34 -7.26 26.19
C THR A 519 -11.43 -7.03 27.70
N THR A 520 -11.75 -8.08 28.47
CA THR A 520 -11.77 -8.01 29.94
C THR A 520 -10.38 -7.69 30.52
N ALA A 521 -9.31 -8.30 29.99
CA ALA A 521 -7.94 -8.00 30.37
C ALA A 521 -7.56 -6.53 30.07
N ALA A 522 -7.92 -6.01 28.90
CA ALA A 522 -7.65 -4.61 28.56
C ALA A 522 -8.42 -3.62 29.45
N ILE A 523 -9.69 -3.90 29.77
CA ILE A 523 -10.50 -3.03 30.64
C ILE A 523 -9.95 -2.99 32.07
N THR A 524 -9.60 -4.16 32.64
CA THR A 524 -9.02 -4.24 33.99
C THR A 524 -7.68 -3.53 34.07
N GLN A 525 -6.85 -3.63 33.03
CA GLN A 525 -5.59 -2.88 32.93
C GLN A 525 -5.78 -1.37 32.83
N LEU A 526 -6.74 -0.91 32.03
CA LEU A 526 -7.05 0.52 31.93
C LEU A 526 -7.54 1.07 33.27
N ARG A 527 -8.37 0.32 33.99
CA ARG A 527 -8.82 0.67 35.35
C ARG A 527 -7.64 0.76 36.32
N MET A 528 -6.76 -0.23 36.32
CA MET A 528 -5.55 -0.25 37.15
C MET A 528 -4.64 0.95 36.82
N ALA A 529 -4.41 1.24 35.54
CA ALA A 529 -3.62 2.38 35.11
C ALA A 529 -4.19 3.71 35.63
N GLN A 530 -5.51 3.89 35.55
CA GLN A 530 -6.21 5.08 36.05
C GLN A 530 -6.11 5.23 37.58
N GLN A 531 -6.22 4.13 38.33
CA GLN A 531 -6.21 4.15 39.80
C GLN A 531 -4.80 4.31 40.39
N THR A 532 -3.80 3.67 39.78
CA THR A 532 -2.42 3.64 40.29
C THR A 532 -1.51 4.71 39.68
N GLY A 533 -1.94 5.35 38.58
CA GLY A 533 -1.11 6.27 37.80
C GLY A 533 0.01 5.58 37.00
N LEU A 534 -0.03 4.24 36.89
CA LEU A 534 0.91 3.49 36.07
C LEU A 534 0.68 3.76 34.57
N PRO A 535 1.74 3.80 33.74
CA PRO A 535 1.56 3.92 32.30
C PRO A 535 0.81 2.70 31.72
N ALA A 536 -0.37 2.93 31.13
CA ALA A 536 -1.16 1.88 30.48
C ALA A 536 -0.34 1.09 29.44
N GLN A 537 0.57 1.77 28.75
CA GLN A 537 1.48 1.16 27.78
C GLN A 537 2.43 0.12 28.39
N ALA A 538 2.89 0.30 29.63
CA ALA A 538 3.74 -0.67 30.32
C ALA A 538 2.96 -1.93 30.74
N LEU A 539 1.72 -1.75 31.19
CA LEU A 539 0.80 -2.85 31.50
C LEU A 539 0.45 -3.65 30.24
N ALA A 540 0.11 -2.95 29.14
CA ALA A 540 -0.16 -3.57 27.85
C ALA A 540 1.05 -4.34 27.31
N ALA A 541 2.26 -3.78 27.40
CA ALA A 541 3.48 -4.46 26.96
C ALA A 541 3.77 -5.75 27.76
N THR A 542 3.56 -5.71 29.08
CA THR A 542 3.70 -6.87 29.96
C THR A 542 2.68 -7.95 29.62
N SER A 543 1.43 -7.53 29.45
CA SER A 543 0.31 -8.36 29.02
C SER A 543 0.52 -9.04 27.68
N MET A 544 1.11 -8.34 26.71
CA MET A 544 1.47 -8.90 25.40
C MET A 544 2.55 -9.98 25.52
N ALA A 545 3.53 -9.82 26.41
CA ALA A 545 4.52 -10.86 26.67
C ALA A 545 3.88 -12.10 27.30
N GLN A 546 2.97 -11.91 28.26
CA GLN A 546 2.22 -13.02 28.86
C GLN A 546 1.31 -13.72 27.85
N LEU A 547 0.58 -12.96 27.02
CA LEU A 547 -0.24 -13.49 25.93
C LEU A 547 0.59 -14.42 25.03
N ALA A 548 1.79 -14.00 24.63
CA ALA A 548 2.64 -14.83 23.79
C ALA A 548 3.16 -16.07 24.50
N ALA A 549 3.52 -15.96 25.79
CA ALA A 549 3.94 -17.10 26.59
C ALA A 549 2.83 -18.16 26.67
N SER A 550 1.59 -17.76 26.94
CA SER A 550 0.44 -18.66 27.07
C SER A 550 -0.10 -19.18 25.74
N PHE A 551 0.08 -18.43 24.65
CA PHE A 551 -0.37 -18.87 23.33
C PHE A 551 0.60 -19.85 22.65
N GLY A 552 1.87 -19.85 23.07
CA GLY A 552 2.85 -20.82 22.58
C GLY A 552 2.57 -22.23 23.10
N PRO A 553 3.17 -23.27 22.49
CA PRO A 553 3.09 -24.64 23.01
C PRO A 553 3.71 -24.77 24.41
N ASP A 554 4.64 -23.87 24.73
CA ASP A 554 5.18 -23.63 26.07
C ASP A 554 5.59 -22.15 26.21
N PRO A 555 5.74 -21.63 27.44
CA PRO A 555 6.08 -20.23 27.70
C PRO A 555 7.36 -19.75 27.00
N ILE A 556 8.41 -20.58 26.97
CA ILE A 556 9.72 -20.19 26.40
C ILE A 556 9.60 -20.08 24.89
N THR A 557 8.95 -21.06 24.24
CA THR A 557 8.72 -21.04 22.80
C THR A 557 7.86 -19.85 22.40
N GLY A 558 6.78 -19.57 23.13
CA GLY A 558 5.91 -18.41 22.89
C GLY A 558 6.67 -17.08 22.94
N LEU A 559 7.49 -16.88 23.98
CA LEU A 559 8.32 -15.67 24.12
C LEU A 559 9.39 -15.56 23.03
N LYS A 560 10.02 -16.67 22.62
CA LYS A 560 10.97 -16.67 21.50
C LYS A 560 10.29 -16.31 20.18
N ARG A 561 9.07 -16.80 19.94
CA ARG A 561 8.26 -16.43 18.76
C ARG A 561 7.89 -14.95 18.75
N LEU A 562 7.53 -14.39 19.90
CA LEU A 562 7.30 -12.94 20.05
C LEU A 562 8.53 -12.12 19.64
N LEU A 563 9.73 -12.54 20.05
CA LEU A 563 10.98 -11.87 19.67
C LEU A 563 11.32 -11.99 18.18
N GLN A 564 10.75 -12.98 17.47
CA GLN A 564 10.89 -13.14 16.03
C GLN A 564 9.87 -12.30 15.26
N CYS A 565 8.65 -12.14 15.78
CA CYS A 565 7.57 -11.45 15.05
C CYS A 565 7.52 -9.92 15.26
N LEU A 566 8.16 -9.40 16.31
CA LEU A 566 8.28 -7.96 16.60
C LEU A 566 9.65 -7.42 16.21
N ASP A 567 9.68 -6.33 15.44
CA ASP A 567 10.92 -5.74 14.94
C ASP A 567 11.81 -5.19 16.08
N ARG A 568 13.14 -5.31 15.90
CA ARG A 568 14.11 -4.70 16.82
C ARG A 568 14.14 -3.20 16.58
N GLN A 569 13.81 -2.43 17.61
CA GLN A 569 13.91 -0.98 17.57
C GLN A 569 15.26 -0.50 18.11
N THR A 570 15.89 0.43 17.40
CA THR A 570 17.15 1.08 17.79
C THR A 570 16.93 2.44 18.44
N ALA A 571 15.73 3.02 18.31
CA ALA A 571 15.37 4.28 18.93
C ALA A 571 15.35 4.16 20.46
N PRO A 572 15.84 5.18 21.20
CA PRO A 572 15.77 5.18 22.66
C PRO A 572 14.32 5.28 23.12
N VAL A 573 13.93 4.41 24.05
CA VAL A 573 12.64 4.46 24.75
C VAL A 573 12.84 5.11 26.11
N ASP A 574 11.80 5.77 26.63
CA ASP A 574 11.79 6.33 27.97
C ASP A 574 12.26 5.30 29.01
N ARG A 575 13.25 5.70 29.81
CA ARG A 575 13.92 4.83 30.78
C ARG A 575 12.97 4.40 31.89
N LYS A 576 12.14 5.31 32.40
CA LYS A 576 11.16 5.03 33.46
C LYS A 576 10.13 4.04 32.97
N LEU A 577 9.62 4.23 31.75
CA LEU A 577 8.68 3.32 31.11
C LEU A 577 9.27 1.91 30.97
N SER A 578 10.53 1.81 30.52
CA SER A 578 11.24 0.53 30.39
C SER A 578 11.51 -0.16 31.74
N GLU A 579 11.85 0.60 32.78
CA GLU A 579 12.06 0.07 34.14
C GLU A 579 10.76 -0.44 34.75
N THR A 580 9.67 0.30 34.63
CA THR A 580 8.33 -0.13 35.07
C THR A 580 7.89 -1.40 34.34
N THR A 581 8.05 -1.50 33.02
CA THR A 581 7.75 -2.73 32.28
C THR A 581 8.59 -3.93 32.77
N ARG A 582 9.88 -3.74 33.07
CA ARG A 582 10.72 -4.82 33.60
C ARG A 582 10.27 -5.32 34.98
N GLN A 583 9.79 -4.42 35.84
CA GLN A 583 9.28 -4.78 37.17
C GLN A 583 7.96 -5.54 37.06
N LEU A 584 7.03 -5.06 36.23
CA LEU A 584 5.73 -5.71 36.02
C LEU A 584 5.86 -7.08 35.32
N ALA A 585 6.84 -7.22 34.43
CA ALA A 585 7.10 -8.45 33.67
C ALA A 585 7.93 -9.49 34.43
N ASP A 586 8.28 -9.25 35.69
CA ASP A 586 8.98 -10.24 36.50
C ASP A 586 8.04 -11.40 36.85
N PRO A 587 8.28 -12.62 36.36
CA PRO A 587 7.40 -13.76 36.62
C PRO A 587 7.59 -14.34 38.02
N SER A 588 8.55 -13.85 38.81
CA SER A 588 8.83 -14.33 40.16
C SER A 588 7.60 -14.23 41.06
N ASP A 589 7.35 -15.28 41.85
CA ASP A 589 6.24 -15.36 42.81
C ASP A 589 4.87 -15.00 42.21
N ASP A 590 4.57 -15.50 41.00
CA ASP A 590 3.29 -15.32 40.30
C ASP A 590 2.95 -13.83 40.07
N TYR A 591 3.88 -13.10 39.47
CA TYR A 591 3.76 -11.64 39.22
C TYR A 591 3.56 -10.83 40.52
N PHE A 592 4.37 -11.12 41.56
CA PHE A 592 4.26 -10.48 42.87
C PHE A 592 4.13 -8.95 42.80
N TYR A 593 4.94 -8.28 41.98
CA TYR A 593 4.89 -6.82 41.83
C TYR A 593 3.56 -6.31 41.27
N LEU A 594 2.92 -7.06 40.39
CA LEU A 594 1.61 -6.73 39.85
C LEU A 594 0.52 -6.97 40.90
N ARG A 595 0.57 -8.13 41.59
CA ARG A 595 -0.41 -8.50 42.63
C ARG A 595 -0.32 -7.67 43.91
N ALA A 596 0.86 -7.11 44.20
CA ALA A 596 1.08 -6.24 45.35
C ALA A 596 0.43 -4.86 45.20
N LEU A 597 -0.01 -4.49 43.99
CA LEU A 597 -0.69 -3.24 43.72
C LEU A 597 -2.20 -3.40 43.96
N ASP A 598 -2.84 -2.29 44.36
CA ASP A 598 -4.30 -2.22 44.46
C ASP A 598 -4.92 -2.60 43.10
N VAL A 599 -5.99 -3.39 43.11
CA VAL A 599 -6.62 -4.09 41.95
C VAL A 599 -5.72 -5.01 41.10
N GLY A 600 -4.48 -5.28 41.52
CA GLY A 600 -3.55 -6.15 40.81
C GLY A 600 -4.03 -7.60 40.65
N ASN A 601 -4.78 -8.11 41.64
CA ASN A 601 -5.38 -9.43 41.58
C ASN A 601 -6.46 -9.56 40.50
N ASP A 602 -7.20 -8.49 40.20
CA ASP A 602 -8.22 -8.49 39.14
C ASP A 602 -7.57 -8.63 37.77
N VAL A 603 -6.44 -7.93 37.55
CA VAL A 603 -5.65 -8.03 36.32
C VAL A 603 -5.06 -9.43 36.17
N ALA A 604 -4.50 -10.00 37.24
CA ALA A 604 -3.97 -11.36 37.21
C ALA A 604 -5.06 -12.40 36.91
N ALA A 605 -6.25 -12.28 37.52
CA ALA A 605 -7.39 -13.14 37.23
C ALA A 605 -7.87 -13.03 35.78
N ALA A 606 -7.93 -11.80 35.24
CA ALA A 606 -8.28 -11.57 33.85
C ALA A 606 -7.24 -12.17 32.88
N TRP A 607 -5.95 -12.13 33.23
CA TRP A 607 -4.89 -12.79 32.45
C TRP A 607 -5.04 -14.30 32.48
N GLN A 608 -5.28 -14.91 33.64
CA GLN A 608 -5.48 -16.35 33.76
C GLN A 608 -6.69 -16.86 32.94
N ALA A 609 -7.79 -16.10 32.95
CA ALA A 609 -8.96 -16.39 32.12
C ALA A 609 -8.62 -16.33 30.62
N ARG A 610 -7.84 -15.31 30.21
CA ARG A 610 -7.35 -15.19 28.84
C ARG A 610 -6.38 -16.32 28.46
N ASP A 611 -5.50 -16.72 29.36
CA ASP A 611 -4.55 -17.81 29.14
C ASP A 611 -5.29 -19.13 28.88
N THR A 612 -6.37 -19.41 29.61
CA THR A 612 -7.23 -20.58 29.36
C THR A 612 -7.86 -20.53 27.97
N ALA A 613 -8.36 -19.35 27.55
CA ALA A 613 -8.92 -19.17 26.21
C ALA A 613 -7.85 -19.33 25.11
N LEU A 614 -6.64 -18.82 25.33
CA LEU A 614 -5.52 -18.91 24.39
C LEU A 614 -5.07 -20.36 24.16
N HIS A 615 -4.94 -21.17 25.21
CA HIS A 615 -4.60 -22.59 25.07
C HIS A 615 -5.68 -23.34 24.28
N SER A 616 -6.96 -23.14 24.63
CA SER A 616 -8.07 -23.73 23.88
C SER A 616 -8.05 -23.31 22.40
N TYR A 617 -7.80 -22.03 22.12
CA TYR A 617 -7.70 -21.55 20.76
C TYR A 617 -6.52 -22.15 20.00
N HIS A 618 -5.34 -22.22 20.62
CA HIS A 618 -4.16 -22.87 20.05
C HIS A 618 -4.47 -24.31 19.64
N ASP A 619 -5.09 -25.09 20.53
CA ASP A 619 -5.40 -26.50 20.30
C ASP A 619 -6.43 -26.71 19.18
N HIS A 620 -7.42 -25.83 19.05
CA HIS A 620 -8.39 -25.88 17.95
C HIS A 620 -7.84 -25.38 16.62
N LEU A 621 -6.85 -24.48 16.65
CA LEU A 621 -6.24 -23.91 15.45
C LEU A 621 -5.14 -24.82 14.86
N LEU A 622 -4.38 -25.51 15.71
CA LEU A 622 -3.24 -26.35 15.34
C LEU A 622 -3.56 -27.40 14.24
N PRO A 623 -4.73 -28.07 14.23
CA PRO A 623 -5.10 -28.99 13.14
C PRO A 623 -5.35 -28.29 11.79
N GLN A 624 -5.62 -26.99 11.80
CA GLN A 624 -5.93 -26.21 10.60
C GLN A 624 -4.70 -25.51 10.03
N ARG A 625 -3.81 -24.98 10.87
CA ARG A 625 -2.60 -24.22 10.49
C ARG A 625 -1.65 -24.06 11.67
N ASP A 626 -0.41 -23.61 11.40
CA ASP A 626 0.52 -23.19 12.46
C ASP A 626 -0.05 -22.01 13.27
N PRO A 627 -0.35 -22.20 14.58
CA PRO A 627 -0.88 -21.13 15.41
C PRO A 627 0.07 -19.94 15.52
N ALA A 628 1.38 -20.13 15.40
CA ALA A 628 2.34 -19.03 15.50
C ALA A 628 2.08 -17.92 14.46
N GLY A 629 1.44 -18.24 13.33
CA GLY A 629 1.06 -17.27 12.30
C GLY A 629 0.06 -16.20 12.76
N VAL A 630 -0.76 -16.46 13.78
CA VAL A 630 -1.75 -15.49 14.29
C VAL A 630 -1.22 -14.67 15.48
N LEU A 631 -0.07 -15.02 16.06
CA LEU A 631 0.46 -14.36 17.26
C LEU A 631 0.60 -12.83 17.08
N ARG A 632 1.19 -12.37 15.96
CA ARG A 632 1.33 -10.93 15.68
C ARG A 632 -0.03 -10.23 15.61
N THR A 633 -1.06 -10.91 15.09
CA THR A 633 -2.43 -10.40 15.05
C THR A 633 -3.01 -10.26 16.46
N LEU A 634 -2.84 -11.27 17.32
CA LEU A 634 -3.34 -11.22 18.70
C LEU A 634 -2.65 -10.10 19.51
N LEU A 635 -1.33 -9.94 19.32
CA LEU A 635 -0.55 -8.87 19.93
C LEU A 635 -1.04 -7.48 19.49
N HIS A 636 -1.28 -7.29 18.19
CA HIS A 636 -1.85 -6.06 17.65
C HIS A 636 -3.25 -5.79 18.21
N GLU A 637 -4.13 -6.80 18.21
CA GLU A 637 -5.49 -6.70 18.72
C GLU A 637 -5.54 -6.35 20.22
N HIS A 638 -4.60 -6.88 21.02
CA HIS A 638 -4.47 -6.47 22.42
C HIS A 638 -3.99 -5.01 22.56
N HIS A 639 -2.97 -4.61 21.80
CA HIS A 639 -2.44 -3.25 21.82
C HIS A 639 -3.54 -2.21 21.52
N ILE A 640 -4.35 -2.44 20.48
CA ILE A 640 -5.41 -1.51 20.11
C ILE A 640 -6.53 -1.46 21.15
N ARG A 641 -6.77 -2.51 21.94
CA ARG A 641 -7.76 -2.48 23.04
C ARG A 641 -7.22 -1.70 24.24
N ALA A 642 -5.99 -2.02 24.67
CA ALA A 642 -5.40 -1.56 25.92
C ALA A 642 -4.74 -0.17 25.85
N VAL A 643 -4.40 0.33 24.66
CA VAL A 643 -3.70 1.62 24.51
C VAL A 643 -4.40 2.53 23.49
N GLY A 644 -4.51 2.11 22.22
CA GLY A 644 -4.98 2.99 21.16
C GLY A 644 -4.49 2.59 19.77
N ILE A 645 -4.88 3.36 18.74
CA ILE A 645 -4.37 3.17 17.37
C ILE A 645 -3.50 4.36 16.99
N ASP A 646 -2.21 4.21 17.27
CA ASP A 646 -1.18 5.14 16.84
C ASP A 646 0.10 4.37 16.48
N PRO A 647 0.58 4.43 15.22
CA PRO A 647 1.72 3.63 14.78
C PRO A 647 3.02 3.86 15.57
N GLU A 648 3.25 5.06 16.08
CA GLU A 648 4.43 5.37 16.88
C GLU A 648 4.34 4.80 18.30
N THR A 649 3.15 4.93 18.89
CA THR A 649 2.82 4.32 20.17
C THR A 649 2.88 2.79 20.09
N GLU A 650 2.38 2.19 19.00
CA GLU A 650 2.45 0.74 18.78
C GLU A 650 3.90 0.26 18.67
N ARG A 651 4.74 0.97 17.91
CA ARG A 651 6.17 0.66 17.78
C ARG A 651 6.89 0.69 19.14
N THR A 652 6.60 1.71 19.94
CA THR A 652 7.15 1.85 21.30
C THR A 652 6.67 0.72 22.21
N THR A 653 5.38 0.37 22.12
CA THR A 653 4.81 -0.76 22.88
C THR A 653 5.46 -2.08 22.48
N GLY A 654 5.64 -2.33 21.18
CA GLY A 654 6.34 -3.51 20.68
C GLY A 654 7.77 -3.62 21.20
N HIS A 655 8.51 -2.50 21.31
CA HIS A 655 9.83 -2.49 21.94
C HIS A 655 9.76 -2.89 23.42
N LEU A 656 8.83 -2.31 24.19
CA LEU A 656 8.64 -2.64 25.61
C LEU A 656 8.22 -4.10 25.81
N THR A 657 7.37 -4.63 24.93
CA THR A 657 6.94 -6.03 24.92
C THR A 657 8.14 -6.96 24.73
N ARG A 658 9.08 -6.61 23.84
CA ARG A 658 10.35 -7.35 23.71
C ARG A 658 11.19 -7.28 24.98
N VAL A 659 11.24 -6.13 25.67
CA VAL A 659 11.93 -5.97 26.95
C VAL A 659 11.32 -6.88 28.03
N ALA A 660 9.99 -6.92 28.13
CA ALA A 660 9.26 -7.83 29.03
C ALA A 660 9.59 -9.30 28.73
N ALA A 661 9.54 -9.70 27.45
CA ALA A 661 9.87 -11.06 27.04
C ALA A 661 11.32 -11.47 27.37
N MET A 662 12.29 -10.57 27.13
CA MET A 662 13.69 -10.83 27.49
C MET A 662 13.90 -10.94 29.01
N ARG A 663 13.14 -10.18 29.82
CA ARG A 663 13.17 -10.30 31.29
C ARG A 663 12.64 -11.67 31.74
N ALA A 664 11.50 -12.09 31.21
CA ALA A 664 10.91 -13.39 31.52
C ALA A 664 11.82 -14.56 31.11
N LEU A 665 12.39 -14.52 29.89
CA LEU A 665 13.35 -15.54 29.42
C LEU A 665 14.63 -15.58 30.29
N ALA A 666 15.12 -14.43 30.74
CA ALA A 666 16.28 -14.37 31.62
C ALA A 666 15.99 -14.98 33.00
N ALA A 667 14.79 -14.75 33.56
CA ALA A 667 14.37 -15.36 34.82
C ALA A 667 14.23 -16.90 34.71
N ALA A 668 13.81 -17.39 33.53
CA ALA A 668 13.71 -18.82 33.23
C ALA A 668 15.03 -19.50 32.82
N GLY A 669 16.16 -18.77 32.78
CA GLY A 669 17.46 -19.31 32.37
C GLY A 669 17.58 -19.66 30.87
N ALA A 670 16.71 -19.13 30.01
CA ALA A 670 16.53 -19.55 28.62
C ALA A 670 16.83 -18.43 27.60
N ARG A 671 17.99 -17.77 27.73
CA ARG A 671 18.42 -16.67 26.85
C ARG A 671 18.62 -17.06 25.39
#